data_AF-A0A8X8AF53-F1
#
_entry.id   AF-A0A8X8AF53-F1
#
_cell.length_a   1.000
_cell.length_b   1.000
_cell.length_c   1.000
_cell.angle_alpha   90.00
_cell.angle_beta   90.00
_cell.angle_gamma   90.00
#
_symmetry.space_group_name_H-M   'P 1'
#
loop_
_entity.id
_entity.type
_entity.pdbx_description
1 polymer ?
#
loop_
_entity_poly.entity_id
_entity_poly.type
_entity_poly.pdbx_seq_one_letter_code
_entity_poly.pdbx_strand_id
1 'polypeptide(L)'
;MEKSDNVCVRFTGKNYAAWTFQLEIFLKGKELWGHIDGSDKDMVAEGSVVAKAAWAAKDAQIMSWILSSMEPHLILSLRPYRSAKAMWDHLTQVYNQDNNARRFQLELAIANYTQGDLSIQDYYCGFLALWSDYSDLVTAKVSAEDLDQNKQSSLESVAGMAESRRRSSSSSSSYSSVRIEGEIGVVDESESREAAGVASVSNGIRGGDTTAEPTPSQLSKVERSKIKTKGQRHQNILPEEAAQICNDKIPVRQKRKLLKRIASVKHDGTVEFEVPGDVDPQAPGVGYDDVYNTVVDDEPLDATDLQYIPPLQIVMLIVGTRGDVQPFIAIGKRLQDYGHRVRLATHSNFKEFVETAGLEFFPLGGDPKVLAGYMVKNKGFLPSGPSEISVQRNQIKEIIYSLLPACKEPDIDSGVPFKADAIIANPPAYGHTHVAEALKVPLHIFFTMPWTPTSEFPHPLSRVKQPAGYRLSYQIVDSLIWLGIRDMINDLRKKKLKLRPVTYLSGSQGSDSDVPHGYLWSPHLVPKPKGAAYFNSIPLDWGPKIDVVGFCFLDLASNYEPPESLLKWLEAGQKPIYIGFGSLPVEEPEKMTQTIVEAVEQTGQRGIINKGWGGLGNLAEPKDFIYLLDNCPHDWLFLQCKAVVHHGGAGTTAAGLKAACPTTIVPFFGDQPFWGERVHARGVGPPPIPVGEFSRTKLVDAINFMLDPKVKERAVDLAKAMENEDGATGAVKAFFKHLPPKKPEPEPSPAPSSFSCYRKCFGCA
;
A
#
# COMPACT_ATOMS: atom_id res chain seq x y z
N MET A 1 -62.61 -36.58 -8.99
CA MET A 1 -61.87 -35.38 -9.45
C MET A 1 -60.79 -35.12 -8.42
N GLU A 2 -59.68 -35.84 -8.55
CA GLU A 2 -58.55 -35.77 -7.60
C GLU A 2 -57.73 -34.51 -7.88
N LYS A 3 -57.31 -33.82 -6.80
CA LYS A 3 -56.47 -32.62 -6.85
C LYS A 3 -55.26 -32.90 -7.74
N SER A 4 -54.98 -32.04 -8.72
CA SER A 4 -53.76 -32.16 -9.52
C SER A 4 -52.54 -32.11 -8.58
N ASP A 5 -51.77 -33.19 -8.54
CA ASP A 5 -50.43 -33.25 -7.95
C ASP A 5 -49.49 -32.31 -8.75
N ASN A 6 -49.66 -31.00 -8.58
CA ASN A 6 -48.86 -29.99 -9.24
C ASN A 6 -47.65 -29.65 -8.37
N VAL A 7 -46.47 -29.74 -8.98
CA VAL A 7 -45.23 -29.17 -8.45
C VAL A 7 -45.48 -27.66 -8.25
N CYS A 8 -45.24 -27.16 -7.04
CA CYS A 8 -45.69 -25.84 -6.61
C CYS A 8 -44.98 -24.68 -7.33
N VAL A 9 -43.74 -24.90 -7.78
CA VAL A 9 -42.94 -23.90 -8.50
C VAL A 9 -42.84 -24.26 -9.98
N ARG A 10 -43.21 -23.31 -10.85
CA ARG A 10 -43.06 -23.43 -12.30
C ARG A 10 -41.65 -23.01 -12.73
N PHE A 11 -40.99 -23.82 -13.55
CA PHE A 11 -39.67 -23.50 -14.07
C PHE A 11 -39.73 -22.52 -15.25
N THR A 12 -39.02 -21.41 -15.11
CA THR A 12 -39.00 -20.26 -16.05
C THR A 12 -37.65 -20.09 -16.75
N GLY A 13 -36.71 -21.01 -16.56
CA GLY A 13 -35.34 -20.90 -17.05
C GLY A 13 -34.41 -20.04 -16.17
N LYS A 14 -34.95 -19.27 -15.22
CA LYS A 14 -34.18 -18.38 -14.32
C LYS A 14 -34.15 -18.83 -12.86
N ASN A 15 -35.05 -19.73 -12.48
CA ASN A 15 -35.26 -20.22 -11.11
C ASN A 15 -34.89 -21.70 -10.95
N TYR A 16 -33.84 -22.15 -11.65
CA TYR A 16 -33.48 -23.56 -11.74
C TYR A 16 -33.25 -24.20 -10.36
N ALA A 17 -32.44 -23.58 -9.49
CA ALA A 17 -32.12 -24.11 -8.17
C ALA A 17 -33.35 -24.33 -7.27
N ALA A 18 -34.25 -23.34 -7.21
CA ALA A 18 -35.48 -23.44 -6.43
C ALA A 18 -36.45 -24.51 -6.99
N TRP A 19 -36.54 -24.60 -8.32
CA TRP A 19 -37.36 -25.61 -8.98
C TRP A 19 -36.81 -27.03 -8.78
N THR A 20 -35.50 -27.23 -8.96
CA THR A 20 -34.87 -28.55 -8.79
C THR A 20 -35.01 -29.03 -7.36
N PHE A 21 -34.79 -28.17 -6.37
CA PHE A 21 -34.94 -28.52 -4.96
C PHE A 21 -36.35 -29.06 -4.64
N GLN A 22 -37.40 -28.39 -5.12
CA GLN A 22 -38.77 -28.84 -4.89
C GLN A 22 -39.11 -30.12 -5.66
N LEU A 23 -38.69 -30.22 -6.92
CA LEU A 23 -38.98 -31.38 -7.75
C LEU A 23 -38.23 -32.63 -7.23
N GLU A 24 -37.02 -32.46 -6.74
CA GLU A 24 -36.25 -33.52 -6.07
C GLU A 24 -36.96 -34.02 -4.80
N ILE A 25 -37.41 -33.11 -3.92
CA ILE A 25 -38.16 -33.50 -2.71
C ILE A 25 -39.46 -34.22 -3.08
N PHE A 26 -40.18 -33.73 -4.09
CA PHE A 26 -41.41 -34.35 -4.57
C PHE A 26 -41.16 -35.78 -5.08
N LEU A 27 -40.15 -35.98 -5.93
CA LEU A 27 -39.80 -37.30 -6.48
C LEU A 27 -39.27 -38.26 -5.41
N LYS A 28 -38.47 -37.77 -4.46
CA LYS A 28 -38.02 -38.55 -3.29
C LYS A 28 -39.20 -38.98 -2.42
N GLY A 29 -40.16 -38.08 -2.17
CA GLY A 29 -41.39 -38.40 -1.44
C GLY A 29 -42.31 -39.42 -2.14
N LYS A 30 -42.13 -39.64 -3.44
CA LYS A 30 -42.83 -40.67 -4.22
C LYS A 30 -41.96 -41.92 -4.49
N GLU A 31 -40.75 -41.99 -3.92
CA GLU A 31 -39.77 -43.07 -4.13
C GLU A 31 -39.37 -43.29 -5.60
N LEU A 32 -39.31 -42.20 -6.39
CA LEU A 32 -39.04 -42.23 -7.83
C LEU A 32 -37.72 -41.55 -8.23
N TRP A 33 -36.95 -41.06 -7.26
CA TRP A 33 -35.69 -40.37 -7.51
C TRP A 33 -34.62 -41.28 -8.18
N GLY A 34 -34.71 -42.60 -7.96
CA GLY A 34 -33.78 -43.58 -8.53
C GLY A 34 -33.76 -43.62 -10.06
N HIS A 35 -34.85 -43.17 -10.70
CA HIS A 35 -34.95 -43.01 -12.15
C HIS A 35 -34.12 -41.81 -12.66
N ILE A 36 -33.83 -40.81 -11.81
CA ILE A 36 -33.08 -39.59 -12.15
C ILE A 36 -31.59 -39.75 -11.86
N ASP A 37 -31.23 -40.22 -10.66
CA ASP A 37 -29.82 -40.43 -10.29
C ASP A 37 -29.21 -41.69 -10.94
N GLY A 38 -30.06 -42.59 -11.46
CA GLY A 38 -29.67 -43.78 -12.18
C GLY A 38 -29.50 -45.03 -11.32
N SER A 39 -29.79 -44.97 -10.02
CA SER A 39 -29.72 -46.10 -9.10
C SER A 39 -30.74 -47.22 -9.41
N ASP A 40 -31.83 -46.91 -10.12
CA ASP A 40 -32.83 -47.92 -10.52
C ASP A 40 -32.41 -48.77 -11.73
N LYS A 41 -31.30 -48.43 -12.42
CA LYS A 41 -30.85 -49.18 -13.61
C LYS A 41 -30.37 -50.59 -13.30
N ASP A 42 -29.86 -50.83 -12.10
CA ASP A 42 -29.36 -52.13 -11.67
C ASP A 42 -30.49 -53.13 -11.36
N MET A 43 -31.74 -52.67 -11.18
CA MET A 43 -32.91 -53.51 -10.91
C MET A 43 -33.59 -54.09 -12.18
N VAL A 44 -33.32 -53.52 -13.36
CA VAL A 44 -34.00 -53.89 -14.63
C VAL A 44 -33.16 -54.83 -15.50
N ALA A 45 -31.85 -54.91 -15.26
CA ALA A 45 -30.93 -55.76 -16.02
C ALA A 45 -31.24 -57.27 -15.88
N GLU A 46 -31.94 -57.68 -14.81
CA GLU A 46 -32.31 -59.07 -14.53
C GLU A 46 -33.84 -59.34 -14.58
N GLY A 47 -34.66 -58.36 -14.97
CA GLY A 47 -36.13 -58.42 -14.85
C GLY A 47 -36.91 -58.91 -16.09
N SER A 48 -38.09 -59.52 -15.85
CA SER A 48 -39.04 -59.96 -16.89
C SER A 48 -39.60 -58.81 -17.73
N VAL A 49 -40.23 -59.12 -18.88
CA VAL A 49 -40.89 -58.14 -19.77
C VAL A 49 -41.88 -57.23 -19.01
N VAL A 50 -42.52 -57.75 -17.96
CA VAL A 50 -43.46 -57.00 -17.11
C VAL A 50 -42.75 -55.93 -16.27
N ALA A 51 -41.55 -56.24 -15.76
CA ALA A 51 -40.75 -55.28 -14.99
C ALA A 51 -40.26 -54.12 -15.86
N LYS A 52 -39.89 -54.39 -17.11
CA LYS A 52 -39.50 -53.35 -18.10
C LYS A 52 -40.66 -52.43 -18.45
N ALA A 53 -41.87 -52.97 -18.62
CA ALA A 53 -43.06 -52.16 -18.87
C ALA A 53 -43.46 -51.30 -17.66
N ALA A 54 -43.39 -51.84 -16.45
CA ALA A 54 -43.65 -51.10 -15.22
C ALA A 54 -42.63 -49.96 -14.98
N TRP A 55 -41.35 -50.20 -15.28
CA TRP A 55 -40.31 -49.18 -15.22
C TRP A 55 -40.56 -48.06 -16.23
N ALA A 56 -40.90 -48.41 -17.49
CA ALA A 56 -41.20 -47.43 -18.53
C ALA A 56 -42.43 -46.56 -18.19
N ALA A 57 -43.44 -47.12 -17.51
CA ALA A 57 -44.60 -46.37 -17.05
C ALA A 57 -44.23 -45.33 -15.98
N LYS A 58 -43.36 -45.70 -15.02
CA LYS A 58 -42.85 -44.77 -14.00
C LYS A 58 -41.95 -43.68 -14.60
N ASP A 59 -41.06 -44.04 -15.53
CA ASP A 59 -40.21 -43.07 -16.22
C ASP A 59 -41.04 -42.06 -17.03
N ALA A 60 -42.08 -42.51 -17.73
CA ALA A 60 -43.01 -41.63 -18.43
C ALA A 60 -43.81 -40.71 -17.49
N GLN A 61 -44.16 -41.18 -16.28
CA GLN A 61 -44.84 -40.36 -15.27
C GLN A 61 -43.94 -39.21 -14.80
N ILE A 62 -42.65 -39.48 -14.57
CA ILE A 62 -41.67 -38.46 -14.18
C ILE A 62 -41.44 -37.48 -15.33
N MET A 63 -41.31 -37.95 -16.57
CA MET A 63 -41.22 -37.08 -17.75
C MET A 63 -42.43 -36.15 -17.85
N SER A 64 -43.65 -36.66 -17.60
CA SER A 64 -44.86 -35.85 -17.58
C SER A 64 -44.81 -34.73 -16.53
N TRP A 65 -44.34 -35.02 -15.32
CA TRP A 65 -44.16 -34.02 -14.26
C TRP A 65 -43.07 -33.00 -14.54
N ILE A 66 -41.96 -33.41 -15.16
CA ILE A 66 -40.94 -32.46 -15.63
C ILE A 66 -41.57 -31.52 -16.66
N LEU A 67 -42.24 -32.03 -17.69
CA LEU A 67 -42.80 -31.19 -18.75
C LEU A 67 -43.95 -30.29 -18.25
N SER A 68 -44.79 -30.78 -17.33
CA SER A 68 -45.92 -30.00 -16.80
C SER A 68 -45.49 -28.91 -15.81
N SER A 69 -44.32 -29.07 -15.18
CA SER A 69 -43.77 -28.09 -14.24
C SER A 69 -42.96 -26.97 -14.91
N MET A 70 -42.89 -26.91 -16.25
CA MET A 70 -42.06 -25.95 -16.99
C MET A 70 -42.89 -24.98 -17.86
N GLU A 71 -42.28 -23.88 -18.30
CA GLU A 71 -42.89 -23.00 -19.30
C GLU A 71 -42.90 -23.62 -20.71
N PRO A 72 -43.94 -23.38 -21.53
CA PRO A 72 -44.13 -24.09 -22.81
C PRO A 72 -42.97 -23.92 -23.80
N HIS A 73 -42.29 -22.76 -23.77
CA HIS A 73 -41.19 -22.46 -24.66
C HIS A 73 -39.92 -23.30 -24.35
N LEU A 74 -39.78 -23.78 -23.11
CA LEU A 74 -38.67 -24.64 -22.67
C LEU A 74 -38.90 -26.11 -22.99
N ILE A 75 -40.17 -26.53 -23.12
CA ILE A 75 -40.54 -27.93 -23.40
C ILE A 75 -39.97 -28.39 -24.74
N LEU A 76 -39.87 -27.50 -25.74
CA LEU A 76 -39.36 -27.84 -27.07
C LEU A 76 -37.91 -28.31 -27.05
N SER A 77 -37.07 -27.81 -26.13
CA SER A 77 -35.67 -28.24 -26.02
C SER A 77 -35.53 -29.66 -25.48
N LEU A 78 -36.58 -30.20 -24.84
CA LEU A 78 -36.57 -31.53 -24.25
C LEU A 78 -37.08 -32.63 -25.19
N ARG A 79 -37.66 -32.27 -26.34
CA ARG A 79 -38.22 -33.21 -27.33
C ARG A 79 -37.26 -34.34 -27.76
N PRO A 80 -35.94 -34.14 -27.89
CA PRO A 80 -35.03 -35.20 -28.31
C PRO A 80 -34.82 -36.31 -27.25
N TYR A 81 -35.07 -36.03 -25.97
CA TYR A 81 -34.77 -36.95 -24.87
C TYR A 81 -35.92 -37.90 -24.61
N ARG A 82 -35.60 -39.18 -24.44
CA ARG A 82 -36.57 -40.29 -24.35
C ARG A 82 -36.67 -40.93 -22.97
N SER A 83 -36.00 -40.36 -21.97
CA SER A 83 -36.12 -40.79 -20.58
C SER A 83 -36.10 -39.60 -19.62
N ALA A 84 -36.65 -39.79 -18.42
CA ALA A 84 -36.66 -38.76 -17.38
C ALA A 84 -35.23 -38.32 -17.02
N LYS A 85 -34.31 -39.29 -16.89
CA LYS A 85 -32.88 -39.03 -16.64
C LYS A 85 -32.25 -38.15 -17.72
N ALA A 86 -32.48 -38.47 -19.00
CA ALA A 86 -31.87 -37.71 -20.08
C ALA A 86 -32.41 -36.27 -20.16
N MET A 87 -33.70 -36.07 -19.85
CA MET A 87 -34.27 -34.73 -19.71
C MET A 87 -33.64 -33.97 -18.54
N TRP A 88 -33.50 -34.62 -17.38
CA TRP A 88 -32.91 -34.03 -16.19
C TRP A 88 -31.44 -33.66 -16.38
N ASP A 89 -30.64 -34.55 -16.96
CA ASP A 89 -29.23 -34.34 -17.24
C ASP A 89 -29.03 -33.16 -18.19
N HIS A 90 -29.87 -33.03 -19.23
CA HIS A 90 -29.83 -31.88 -20.13
C HIS A 90 -30.15 -30.57 -19.43
N LEU A 91 -31.23 -30.54 -18.62
CA LEU A 91 -31.59 -29.34 -17.87
C LEU A 91 -30.50 -28.96 -16.87
N THR A 92 -29.90 -29.96 -16.21
CA THR A 92 -28.76 -29.76 -15.32
C THR A 92 -27.58 -29.18 -16.10
N GLN A 93 -27.25 -29.75 -17.25
CA GLN A 93 -26.13 -29.25 -18.05
C GLN A 93 -26.36 -27.82 -18.56
N VAL A 94 -27.59 -27.45 -18.93
CA VAL A 94 -27.87 -26.13 -19.50
C VAL A 94 -28.07 -25.05 -18.43
N TYR A 95 -28.75 -25.40 -17.33
CA TYR A 95 -29.21 -24.43 -16.33
C TYR A 95 -28.50 -24.54 -14.97
N ASN A 96 -27.76 -25.62 -14.71
CA ASN A 96 -26.87 -25.76 -13.55
C ASN A 96 -25.41 -25.36 -13.87
N GLN A 97 -25.14 -24.81 -15.06
CA GLN A 97 -23.81 -24.30 -15.39
C GLN A 97 -23.54 -22.95 -14.72
N ASP A 98 -22.26 -22.78 -14.36
CA ASP A 98 -21.62 -21.65 -13.68
C ASP A 98 -21.77 -20.34 -14.48
N ASN A 99 -22.97 -19.77 -14.44
CA ASN A 99 -23.37 -18.70 -15.33
C ASN A 99 -22.88 -17.35 -14.79
N ASN A 100 -21.67 -16.96 -15.18
CA ASN A 100 -21.08 -15.64 -14.86
C ASN A 100 -22.01 -14.45 -15.15
N ALA A 101 -22.90 -14.57 -16.15
CA ALA A 101 -23.90 -13.56 -16.44
C ALA A 101 -25.04 -13.55 -15.42
N ARG A 102 -25.50 -14.72 -14.95
CA ARG A 102 -26.49 -14.83 -13.86
C ARG A 102 -25.91 -14.34 -12.52
N ARG A 103 -24.66 -14.69 -12.21
CA ARG A 103 -23.93 -14.15 -11.06
C ARG A 103 -23.88 -12.63 -11.11
N PHE A 104 -23.50 -12.07 -12.26
CA PHE A 104 -23.45 -10.63 -12.42
C PHE A 104 -24.85 -9.98 -12.31
N GLN A 105 -25.90 -10.61 -12.86
CA GLN A 105 -27.28 -10.12 -12.71
C GLN A 105 -27.76 -10.15 -11.27
N LEU A 106 -27.44 -11.20 -10.50
CA LEU A 106 -27.75 -11.28 -9.07
C LEU A 106 -26.96 -10.24 -8.27
N GLU A 107 -25.65 -10.07 -8.53
CA GLU A 107 -24.83 -9.01 -7.90
C GLU A 107 -25.42 -7.61 -8.17
N LEU A 108 -25.88 -7.36 -9.41
CA LEU A 108 -26.51 -6.09 -9.78
C LEU A 108 -27.90 -5.94 -9.16
N ALA A 109 -28.68 -7.01 -9.09
CA ALA A 109 -30.00 -7.02 -8.46
C ALA A 109 -29.90 -6.77 -6.96
N ILE A 110 -28.96 -7.42 -6.26
CA ILE A 110 -28.66 -7.21 -4.83
C ILE A 110 -28.17 -5.78 -4.60
N ALA A 111 -27.23 -5.29 -5.41
CA ALA A 111 -26.67 -3.94 -5.25
C ALA A 111 -27.70 -2.82 -5.48
N ASN A 112 -28.73 -3.10 -6.29
CA ASN A 112 -29.82 -2.17 -6.57
C ASN A 112 -31.11 -2.53 -5.84
N TYR A 113 -31.11 -3.53 -4.95
CA TYR A 113 -32.30 -3.92 -4.21
C TYR A 113 -32.55 -2.91 -3.09
N THR A 114 -33.59 -2.11 -3.24
CA THR A 114 -33.98 -1.08 -2.28
C THR A 114 -35.38 -1.35 -1.75
N GLN A 115 -35.65 -0.99 -0.51
CA GLN A 115 -36.94 -1.29 0.13
C GLN A 115 -38.14 -0.70 -0.62
N GLY A 116 -38.06 0.54 -1.12
CA GLY A 116 -39.20 1.19 -1.78
C GLY A 116 -40.44 1.18 -0.89
N ASP A 117 -41.57 0.76 -1.45
CA ASP A 117 -42.87 0.65 -0.78
C ASP A 117 -43.10 -0.72 -0.08
N LEU A 118 -42.10 -1.61 -0.07
CA LEU A 118 -42.21 -2.93 0.54
C LEU A 118 -42.18 -2.85 2.08
N SER A 119 -42.90 -3.76 2.73
CA SER A 119 -42.76 -3.96 4.18
C SER A 119 -41.35 -4.43 4.51
N ILE A 120 -40.86 -4.13 5.72
CA ILE A 120 -39.51 -4.52 6.16
C ILE A 120 -39.34 -6.05 6.07
N GLN A 121 -40.38 -6.81 6.40
CA GLN A 121 -40.39 -8.27 6.33
C GLN A 121 -40.21 -8.74 4.88
N ASP A 122 -40.96 -8.17 3.93
CA ASP A 122 -40.93 -8.58 2.52
C ASP A 122 -39.63 -8.14 1.82
N TYR A 123 -39.11 -6.97 2.19
CA TYR A 123 -37.80 -6.52 1.75
C TYR A 123 -36.70 -7.47 2.23
N TYR A 124 -36.70 -7.82 3.52
CA TYR A 124 -35.69 -8.72 4.07
C TYR A 124 -35.77 -10.12 3.46
N CYS A 125 -36.98 -10.68 3.30
CA CYS A 125 -37.18 -11.97 2.64
C CYS A 125 -36.72 -11.95 1.17
N GLY A 126 -37.04 -10.89 0.41
CA GLY A 126 -36.62 -10.75 -0.98
C GLY A 126 -35.10 -10.59 -1.12
N PHE A 127 -34.47 -9.86 -0.21
CA PHE A 127 -33.01 -9.73 -0.14
C PHE A 127 -32.35 -11.08 0.17
N LEU A 128 -32.86 -11.81 1.16
CA LEU A 128 -32.35 -13.13 1.52
C LEU A 128 -32.50 -14.14 0.38
N ALA A 129 -33.60 -14.10 -0.37
CA ALA A 129 -33.78 -14.96 -1.54
C ALA A 129 -32.73 -14.68 -2.63
N LEU A 130 -32.50 -13.40 -2.96
CA LEU A 130 -31.46 -13.00 -3.91
C LEU A 130 -30.06 -13.39 -3.43
N TRP A 131 -29.81 -13.27 -2.13
CA TRP A 131 -28.54 -13.63 -1.50
C TRP A 131 -28.31 -15.14 -1.47
N SER A 132 -29.35 -15.94 -1.20
CA SER A 132 -29.29 -17.41 -1.25
C SER A 132 -29.00 -17.90 -2.66
N ASP A 133 -29.74 -17.38 -3.65
CA ASP A 133 -29.52 -17.69 -5.08
C ASP A 133 -28.08 -17.37 -5.51
N TYR A 134 -27.50 -16.29 -4.99
CA TYR A 134 -26.11 -15.93 -5.24
C TYR A 134 -25.13 -16.86 -4.50
N SER A 135 -25.42 -17.20 -3.24
CA SER A 135 -24.59 -18.06 -2.41
C SER A 135 -24.49 -19.47 -2.98
N ASP A 136 -25.61 -20.08 -3.38
CA ASP A 136 -25.66 -21.42 -3.96
C ASP A 136 -24.85 -21.51 -5.27
N LEU A 137 -24.85 -20.43 -6.06
CA LEU A 137 -24.05 -20.27 -7.27
C LEU A 137 -22.55 -20.12 -6.99
N VAL A 138 -22.18 -19.66 -5.78
CA VAL A 138 -20.77 -19.49 -5.35
C VAL A 138 -20.25 -20.75 -4.64
N THR A 139 -21.07 -21.43 -3.84
CA THR A 139 -20.70 -22.63 -3.08
C THR A 139 -20.66 -23.91 -3.91
N ALA A 140 -21.30 -23.94 -5.09
CA ALA A 140 -21.13 -25.03 -6.08
C ALA A 140 -19.67 -25.25 -6.55
N LYS A 141 -18.73 -24.35 -6.20
CA LYS A 141 -17.29 -24.48 -6.45
C LYS A 141 -16.48 -25.20 -5.37
N VAL A 142 -17.10 -25.61 -4.27
CA VAL A 142 -16.45 -26.39 -3.22
C VAL A 142 -17.09 -27.78 -3.26
N SER A 143 -16.29 -28.81 -3.59
CA SER A 143 -16.75 -30.20 -3.54
C SER A 143 -17.27 -30.53 -2.14
N ALA A 144 -18.33 -31.34 -2.04
CA ALA A 144 -18.87 -31.82 -0.75
C ALA A 144 -17.80 -32.54 0.09
N GLU A 145 -16.75 -33.07 -0.55
CA GLU A 145 -15.61 -33.74 0.10
C GLU A 145 -14.72 -32.75 0.88
N ASP A 146 -14.65 -31.47 0.46
CA ASP A 146 -13.88 -30.42 1.14
C ASP A 146 -14.64 -29.80 2.33
N LEU A 147 -15.97 -30.02 2.39
CA LEU A 147 -16.84 -29.52 3.47
C LEU A 147 -16.89 -30.47 4.68
N ASP A 148 -16.77 -31.78 4.46
CA ASP A 148 -16.76 -32.76 5.57
C ASP A 148 -15.44 -32.76 6.36
N GLN A 149 -14.29 -32.53 5.71
CA GLN A 149 -13.01 -32.36 6.41
C GLN A 149 -12.98 -31.12 7.31
N ASN A 150 -13.69 -30.05 6.94
CA ASN A 150 -13.76 -28.82 7.73
C ASN A 150 -14.85 -28.84 8.81
N LYS A 151 -15.89 -29.67 8.67
CA LYS A 151 -16.89 -29.86 9.73
C LYS A 151 -16.33 -30.66 10.91
N GLN A 152 -15.51 -31.68 10.66
CA GLN A 152 -14.93 -32.51 11.72
C GLN A 152 -13.92 -31.71 12.56
N SER A 153 -13.06 -30.88 11.94
CA SER A 153 -12.09 -30.05 12.66
C SER A 153 -12.72 -28.89 13.43
N SER A 154 -13.84 -28.34 12.92
CA SER A 154 -14.56 -27.24 13.58
C SER A 154 -15.39 -27.71 14.78
N LEU A 155 -15.97 -28.92 14.73
CA LEU A 155 -16.78 -29.46 15.83
C LEU A 155 -15.93 -29.88 17.05
N GLU A 156 -14.69 -30.32 16.86
CA GLU A 156 -13.77 -30.62 17.98
C GLU A 156 -13.26 -29.34 18.67
N SER A 157 -13.06 -28.24 17.93
CA SER A 157 -12.63 -26.96 18.51
C SER A 157 -13.73 -26.22 19.29
N VAL A 158 -14.99 -26.36 18.85
CA VAL A 158 -16.15 -25.71 19.49
C VAL A 158 -16.64 -26.50 20.72
N ALA A 159 -16.50 -27.84 20.73
CA ALA A 159 -16.78 -28.65 21.91
C ALA A 159 -15.84 -28.33 23.08
N GLY A 160 -14.54 -28.11 22.82
CA GLY A 160 -13.56 -27.75 23.85
C GLY A 160 -13.76 -26.35 24.49
N MET A 161 -14.33 -25.40 23.75
CA MET A 161 -14.63 -24.06 24.28
C MET A 161 -15.97 -23.96 25.03
N ALA A 162 -16.90 -24.91 24.80
CA ALA A 162 -18.21 -24.94 25.47
C ALA A 162 -18.18 -25.59 26.87
N GLU A 163 -17.22 -26.48 27.15
CA GLU A 163 -17.03 -27.08 28.49
C GLU A 163 -16.30 -26.15 29.46
N SER A 164 -15.47 -25.22 28.97
CA SER A 164 -14.76 -24.25 29.83
C SER A 164 -15.66 -23.08 30.28
N ARG A 165 -16.74 -22.77 29.56
CA ARG A 165 -17.66 -21.65 29.88
C ARG A 165 -18.91 -22.04 30.68
N ARG A 166 -19.15 -23.33 30.97
CA ARG A 166 -20.26 -23.78 31.84
C ARG A 166 -19.91 -23.85 33.34
N ARG A 167 -18.69 -23.51 33.74
CA ARG A 167 -18.28 -23.49 35.17
C ARG A 167 -18.16 -22.11 35.81
N SER A 168 -18.56 -21.04 35.11
CA SER A 168 -18.40 -19.66 35.64
C SER A 168 -19.56 -18.74 35.28
N SER A 169 -20.78 -19.03 35.76
CA SER A 169 -21.82 -18.02 36.04
C SER A 169 -23.13 -18.67 36.52
N SER A 170 -23.28 -18.88 37.83
CA SER A 170 -24.59 -18.85 38.48
C SER A 170 -24.41 -18.33 39.90
N SER A 171 -24.66 -17.05 40.09
CA SER A 171 -24.58 -16.36 41.37
C SER A 171 -25.95 -16.32 42.07
N SER A 172 -25.87 -16.33 43.41
CA SER A 172 -26.85 -15.89 44.42
C SER A 172 -27.93 -16.87 44.90
N SER A 173 -27.76 -17.37 46.14
CA SER A 173 -28.56 -16.87 47.28
C SER A 173 -27.91 -17.23 48.63
N SER A 174 -28.26 -16.41 49.62
CA SER A 174 -27.82 -16.28 51.02
C SER A 174 -28.00 -17.51 51.93
N TYR A 175 -27.05 -17.77 52.85
CA TYR A 175 -27.22 -17.69 54.33
C TYR A 175 -25.92 -18.07 55.08
N SER A 176 -25.88 -17.68 56.34
CA SER A 176 -24.80 -17.58 57.34
C SER A 176 -24.19 -18.87 57.94
N SER A 177 -23.13 -18.67 58.75
CA SER A 177 -22.52 -19.50 59.83
C SER A 177 -21.21 -20.23 59.45
N VAL A 178 -20.01 -19.87 59.98
CA VAL A 178 -19.42 -19.91 61.34
C VAL A 178 -18.68 -21.24 61.62
N ARG A 179 -17.35 -21.15 61.80
CA ARG A 179 -16.43 -21.98 62.66
C ARG A 179 -16.27 -23.48 62.26
N ILE A 180 -15.23 -24.25 62.60
CA ILE A 180 -13.92 -24.15 63.31
C ILE A 180 -13.25 -25.54 63.14
N GLU A 181 -11.93 -25.62 63.33
CA GLU A 181 -11.11 -26.83 63.61
C GLU A 181 -11.05 -27.88 62.50
N GLY A 182 -9.98 -28.64 62.31
CA GLY A 182 -8.76 -28.95 63.07
C GLY A 182 -8.13 -30.12 62.30
N GLU A 183 -6.80 -30.21 62.22
CA GLU A 183 -6.04 -31.28 62.90
C GLU A 183 -6.35 -32.70 62.36
N ILE A 184 -5.43 -33.59 61.96
CA ILE A 184 -4.01 -33.87 62.25
C ILE A 184 -3.59 -34.91 61.19
N GLY A 185 -2.39 -34.81 60.60
CA GLY A 185 -1.29 -35.77 60.79
C GLY A 185 -1.33 -36.92 59.77
N VAL A 186 -0.24 -37.36 59.14
CA VAL A 186 0.93 -38.05 59.73
C VAL A 186 1.88 -38.34 58.53
N VAL A 187 3.16 -37.91 58.56
CA VAL A 187 4.43 -38.72 58.59
C VAL A 187 4.68 -39.51 57.27
N ASP A 188 5.83 -39.53 56.58
CA ASP A 188 7.27 -39.67 56.90
C ASP A 188 8.10 -39.12 55.70
N GLU A 189 9.27 -38.50 55.87
CA GLU A 189 10.63 -39.09 55.70
C GLU A 189 10.81 -40.00 54.45
N SER A 190 11.89 -40.01 53.66
CA SER A 190 13.21 -39.37 53.70
C SER A 190 13.94 -39.76 52.39
N GLU A 191 15.06 -39.08 52.16
CA GLU A 191 16.27 -39.58 51.49
C GLU A 191 16.45 -39.63 49.95
N SER A 192 17.69 -39.27 49.65
CA SER A 192 18.39 -38.92 48.43
C SER A 192 19.25 -40.06 47.86
N ARG A 193 19.74 -39.88 46.62
CA ARG A 193 21.10 -40.18 46.06
C ARG A 193 21.07 -40.95 44.72
N GLU A 194 21.67 -40.37 43.67
CA GLU A 194 23.00 -40.67 43.05
C GLU A 194 22.96 -41.87 42.07
N ALA A 195 23.77 -42.01 41.01
CA ALA A 195 24.78 -41.21 40.32
C ALA A 195 25.23 -41.93 39.02
N ALA A 196 26.05 -41.21 38.23
CA ALA A 196 27.16 -41.68 37.36
C ALA A 196 26.83 -42.46 36.07
N GLY A 197 27.55 -42.31 34.95
CA GLY A 197 28.71 -41.48 34.60
C GLY A 197 29.42 -41.97 33.31
N VAL A 198 30.18 -41.06 32.67
CA VAL A 198 31.53 -41.25 32.05
C VAL A 198 31.61 -41.99 30.68
N ALA A 199 31.82 -41.26 29.55
CA ALA A 199 33.09 -40.98 28.83
C ALA A 199 33.40 -42.02 27.71
N SER A 200 34.16 -41.80 26.61
CA SER A 200 34.71 -40.66 25.87
C SER A 200 35.53 -41.21 24.65
N VAL A 201 35.97 -40.32 23.74
CA VAL A 201 37.24 -40.39 22.93
C VAL A 201 37.24 -41.32 21.68
N SER A 202 37.85 -41.06 20.50
CA SER A 202 38.33 -39.87 19.75
C SER A 202 38.99 -40.34 18.41
N ASN A 203 38.98 -39.47 17.37
CA ASN A 203 40.05 -39.15 16.38
C ASN A 203 40.59 -40.09 15.25
N GLY A 204 40.85 -39.46 14.08
CA GLY A 204 41.89 -39.79 13.06
C GLY A 204 41.38 -39.81 11.59
N ILE A 205 41.50 -38.78 10.73
CA ILE A 205 42.62 -38.22 9.90
C ILE A 205 42.88 -38.90 8.51
N ARG A 206 42.97 -38.05 7.45
CA ARG A 206 43.57 -38.18 6.07
C ARG A 206 42.86 -39.09 5.04
N GLY A 207 42.86 -38.84 3.72
CA GLY A 207 43.46 -37.84 2.84
C GLY A 207 43.21 -38.16 1.34
N GLY A 208 43.41 -37.15 0.48
CA GLY A 208 43.57 -37.06 -0.99
C GLY A 208 43.42 -38.24 -1.98
N ASP A 209 42.74 -37.92 -3.08
CA ASP A 209 43.27 -37.80 -4.46
C ASP A 209 42.77 -38.73 -5.61
N THR A 210 42.57 -38.08 -6.77
CA THR A 210 42.67 -38.55 -8.17
C THR A 210 41.60 -39.41 -8.88
N THR A 211 41.03 -38.77 -9.92
CA THR A 211 40.95 -39.18 -11.35
C THR A 211 39.86 -40.11 -11.91
N ALA A 212 39.31 -39.60 -13.03
CA ALA A 212 38.95 -40.26 -14.30
C ALA A 212 37.47 -40.66 -14.54
N GLU A 213 36.94 -40.11 -15.64
CA GLU A 213 35.68 -40.43 -16.33
C GLU A 213 35.58 -41.91 -16.74
N PRO A 214 34.36 -42.45 -17.01
CA PRO A 214 33.90 -42.46 -18.40
C PRO A 214 32.37 -42.34 -18.61
N THR A 215 31.98 -41.96 -19.83
CA THR A 215 30.66 -42.16 -20.46
C THR A 215 30.60 -43.55 -21.15
N PRO A 216 29.51 -43.99 -21.82
CA PRO A 216 28.13 -44.17 -21.34
C PRO A 216 27.57 -45.57 -21.74
N SER A 217 26.66 -46.18 -20.97
CA SER A 217 25.79 -47.23 -21.53
C SER A 217 24.52 -47.49 -20.73
N GLN A 218 23.52 -47.91 -21.51
CA GLN A 218 22.11 -48.14 -21.24
C GLN A 218 21.76 -49.11 -20.09
N LEU A 219 20.64 -48.77 -19.44
CA LEU A 219 19.53 -49.63 -18.97
C LEU A 219 19.85 -50.96 -18.26
N SER A 220 19.57 -51.01 -16.97
CA SER A 220 18.68 -52.04 -16.40
C SER A 220 17.99 -51.57 -15.12
N LYS A 221 16.78 -52.09 -14.92
CA LYS A 221 15.79 -51.78 -13.87
C LYS A 221 16.27 -52.22 -12.48
N VAL A 222 15.83 -51.52 -11.43
CA VAL A 222 14.86 -52.01 -10.42
C VAL A 222 14.71 -50.98 -9.27
N GLU A 223 13.43 -50.70 -8.99
CA GLU A 223 12.76 -50.17 -7.78
C GLU A 223 13.55 -49.51 -6.63
N ARG A 224 13.11 -48.29 -6.29
CA ARG A 224 13.01 -47.85 -4.88
C ARG A 224 11.87 -46.84 -4.68
N SER A 225 11.17 -47.06 -3.58
CA SER A 225 10.05 -46.33 -2.98
C SER A 225 10.09 -44.80 -3.11
N LYS A 226 8.99 -44.21 -3.64
CA LYS A 226 8.72 -42.77 -3.57
C LYS A 226 7.77 -42.48 -2.40
N ILE A 227 8.32 -41.88 -1.35
CA ILE A 227 7.57 -41.06 -0.40
C ILE A 227 7.12 -39.81 -1.17
N LYS A 228 5.79 -39.67 -1.37
CA LYS A 228 5.17 -38.52 -2.03
C LYS A 228 4.95 -37.41 -1.00
N THR A 229 5.82 -36.41 -0.97
CA THR A 229 5.49 -35.09 -0.42
C THR A 229 4.51 -34.42 -1.40
N LYS A 230 3.27 -34.19 -0.95
CA LYS A 230 2.22 -33.46 -1.68
C LYS A 230 2.67 -32.02 -1.90
N GLY A 231 3.15 -31.69 -3.09
CA GLY A 231 3.25 -30.31 -3.55
C GLY A 231 1.85 -29.76 -3.78
N GLN A 232 1.48 -28.71 -3.05
CA GLN A 232 0.38 -27.82 -3.43
C GLN A 232 0.78 -27.12 -4.74
N ARG A 233 0.02 -27.36 -5.82
CA ARG A 233 0.10 -26.56 -7.05
C ARG A 233 -0.50 -25.18 -6.74
N HIS A 234 0.33 -24.24 -6.31
CA HIS A 234 0.01 -22.82 -6.46
C HIS A 234 0.07 -22.47 -7.95
N GLN A 235 -0.99 -21.89 -8.49
CA GLN A 235 -0.98 -21.39 -9.87
C GLN A 235 -0.10 -20.14 -9.92
N ASN A 236 1.16 -20.31 -10.34
CA ASN A 236 2.06 -19.21 -10.66
C ASN A 236 1.39 -18.34 -11.75
N ILE A 237 1.11 -17.08 -11.43
CA ILE A 237 0.66 -16.07 -12.40
C ILE A 237 1.84 -15.81 -13.35
N LEU A 238 1.63 -15.61 -14.65
CA LEU A 238 2.75 -15.29 -15.54
C LEU A 238 3.05 -13.78 -15.48
N PRO A 239 4.31 -13.32 -15.63
CA PRO A 239 4.63 -11.89 -15.74
C PRO A 239 3.79 -11.16 -16.80
N GLU A 240 3.40 -11.86 -17.85
CA GLU A 240 2.48 -11.39 -18.90
C GLU A 240 1.06 -11.11 -18.40
N GLU A 241 0.55 -11.88 -17.41
CA GLU A 241 -0.74 -11.64 -16.77
C GLU A 241 -0.67 -10.48 -15.77
N ALA A 242 0.45 -10.23 -15.11
CA ALA A 242 0.63 -9.03 -14.26
C ALA A 242 0.69 -7.75 -15.13
N ALA A 243 1.35 -7.81 -16.28
CA ALA A 243 1.41 -6.72 -17.26
C ALA A 243 0.02 -6.35 -17.84
N GLN A 244 -0.95 -7.28 -17.82
CA GLN A 244 -2.33 -7.03 -18.24
C GLN A 244 -3.07 -6.03 -17.34
N ILE A 245 -2.65 -5.80 -16.09
CA ILE A 245 -3.24 -4.74 -15.22
C ILE A 245 -3.11 -3.36 -15.87
N CYS A 246 -2.01 -3.18 -16.60
CA CYS A 246 -1.64 -1.95 -17.27
C CYS A 246 -2.23 -1.87 -18.69
N ASN A 247 -2.93 -2.92 -19.14
CA ASN A 247 -3.59 -2.93 -20.45
C ASN A 247 -4.93 -2.19 -20.41
N ASP A 248 -5.02 -1.09 -21.14
CA ASP A 248 -6.20 -0.21 -21.18
C ASP A 248 -7.41 -0.80 -21.88
N LYS A 249 -7.24 -1.93 -22.57
CA LYS A 249 -8.33 -2.66 -23.21
C LYS A 249 -9.08 -3.57 -22.21
N ILE A 250 -8.61 -3.67 -20.97
CA ILE A 250 -9.19 -4.57 -19.96
C ILE A 250 -10.25 -3.85 -19.11
N PRO A 251 -11.49 -4.37 -19.04
CA PRO A 251 -12.56 -3.84 -18.21
C PRO A 251 -12.20 -3.71 -16.71
N VAL A 252 -12.74 -2.68 -16.04
CA VAL A 252 -12.54 -2.35 -14.60
C VAL A 252 -12.67 -3.57 -13.69
N ARG A 253 -13.63 -4.45 -13.98
CA ARG A 253 -13.85 -5.66 -13.19
C ARG A 253 -12.76 -6.69 -13.34
N GLN A 254 -12.20 -6.83 -14.54
CA GLN A 254 -11.05 -7.69 -14.78
C GLN A 254 -9.78 -7.09 -14.15
N LYS A 255 -9.54 -5.78 -14.27
CA LYS A 255 -8.43 -5.12 -13.53
C LYS A 255 -8.57 -5.26 -12.01
N ARG A 256 -9.76 -5.08 -11.44
CA ARG A 256 -10.02 -5.32 -10.00
C ARG A 256 -9.87 -6.78 -9.60
N LYS A 257 -10.29 -7.74 -10.44
CA LYS A 257 -10.07 -9.17 -10.20
C LYS A 257 -8.59 -9.54 -10.26
N LEU A 258 -7.85 -8.94 -11.18
CA LEU A 258 -6.41 -9.14 -11.37
C LEU A 258 -5.64 -8.53 -10.20
N LEU A 259 -5.95 -7.28 -9.81
CA LEU A 259 -5.43 -6.63 -8.60
C LEU A 259 -5.71 -7.45 -7.33
N LYS A 260 -6.93 -7.97 -7.15
CA LYS A 260 -7.26 -8.84 -6.00
C LYS A 260 -6.53 -10.20 -6.02
N ARG A 261 -6.04 -10.65 -7.17
CA ARG A 261 -5.28 -11.90 -7.33
C ARG A 261 -3.78 -11.72 -7.11
N ILE A 262 -3.23 -10.54 -7.40
CA ILE A 262 -1.79 -10.27 -7.29
C ILE A 262 -1.41 -9.39 -6.10
N ALA A 263 -2.38 -8.70 -5.50
CA ALA A 263 -2.17 -7.72 -4.45
C ALA A 263 -3.19 -7.98 -3.32
N SER A 264 -2.69 -8.28 -2.13
CA SER A 264 -3.48 -8.28 -0.91
C SER A 264 -3.27 -6.96 -0.19
N VAL A 265 -4.35 -6.32 0.25
CA VAL A 265 -4.21 -5.14 1.11
C VAL A 265 -4.36 -5.59 2.55
N LYS A 266 -3.32 -5.36 3.35
CA LYS A 266 -3.27 -5.71 4.77
C LYS A 266 -4.21 -4.80 5.57
N HIS A 267 -4.54 -5.24 6.77
CA HIS A 267 -5.35 -4.45 7.73
C HIS A 267 -4.70 -3.11 8.12
N ASP A 268 -3.40 -2.96 7.91
CA ASP A 268 -2.63 -1.74 8.17
C ASP A 268 -2.47 -0.87 6.91
N GLY A 269 -3.36 -1.02 5.93
CA GLY A 269 -3.43 -0.15 4.76
C GLY A 269 -2.29 -0.28 3.74
N THR A 270 -1.36 -1.22 3.95
CA THR A 270 -0.29 -1.51 2.99
C THR A 270 -0.67 -2.58 1.96
N VAL A 271 -0.13 -2.45 0.75
CA VAL A 271 -0.36 -3.39 -0.35
C VAL A 271 0.81 -4.38 -0.44
N GLU A 272 0.53 -5.67 -0.23
CA GLU A 272 1.46 -6.79 -0.37
C GLU A 272 1.21 -7.54 -1.68
N PHE A 273 2.26 -8.01 -2.33
CA PHE A 273 2.17 -8.68 -3.63
C PHE A 273 2.79 -10.07 -3.58
N GLU A 274 2.10 -11.02 -4.19
CA GLU A 274 2.67 -12.32 -4.52
C GLU A 274 3.22 -12.26 -5.94
N VAL A 275 4.55 -12.23 -6.05
CA VAL A 275 5.24 -12.35 -7.33
C VAL A 275 5.61 -13.83 -7.54
N PRO A 276 5.26 -14.43 -8.70
CA PRO A 276 5.49 -15.84 -9.00
C PRO A 276 6.98 -16.20 -9.04
N GLY A 277 7.35 -17.27 -8.33
CA GLY A 277 8.73 -17.62 -8.00
C GLY A 277 9.58 -18.33 -9.06
N ASP A 278 9.27 -18.23 -10.35
CA ASP A 278 10.08 -18.88 -11.41
C ASP A 278 11.01 -17.89 -12.14
N VAL A 279 11.74 -17.07 -11.38
CA VAL A 279 12.97 -16.42 -11.87
C VAL A 279 14.07 -16.79 -10.88
N ASP A 280 14.83 -17.82 -11.22
CA ASP A 280 16.02 -18.27 -10.48
C ASP A 280 17.11 -17.18 -10.58
N PRO A 281 17.46 -16.47 -9.49
CA PRO A 281 18.73 -15.78 -9.42
C PRO A 281 19.73 -16.84 -8.98
N GLN A 282 20.45 -17.44 -9.93
CA GLN A 282 21.57 -18.30 -9.56
C GLN A 282 22.54 -17.51 -8.67
N ALA A 283 22.56 -17.86 -7.38
CA ALA A 283 23.69 -17.59 -6.52
C ALA A 283 24.85 -18.45 -7.05
N PRO A 284 26.07 -17.89 -7.17
CA PRO A 284 26.93 -17.94 -5.99
C PRO A 284 27.98 -16.83 -5.88
N GLY A 285 28.53 -16.68 -4.66
CA GLY A 285 29.89 -16.20 -4.45
C GLY A 285 29.99 -14.97 -3.56
N VAL A 286 30.39 -15.19 -2.31
CA VAL A 286 30.81 -14.15 -1.38
C VAL A 286 31.92 -13.31 -2.01
N GLY A 287 31.68 -12.00 -2.02
CA GLY A 287 32.60 -10.93 -2.40
C GLY A 287 31.82 -9.63 -2.31
N TYR A 288 31.69 -9.09 -1.09
CA TYR A 288 31.17 -7.74 -0.87
C TYR A 288 32.29 -6.77 -1.32
N ASP A 289 32.52 -6.68 -2.63
CA ASP A 289 33.42 -5.68 -3.19
C ASP A 289 32.61 -4.42 -3.53
N ASP A 290 33.18 -3.29 -3.12
CA ASP A 290 32.71 -1.92 -3.30
C ASP A 290 32.33 -1.61 -4.76
N VAL A 291 31.03 -1.66 -5.09
CA VAL A 291 30.50 -1.14 -6.37
C VAL A 291 29.59 0.09 -6.14
N TYR A 292 29.83 0.86 -5.08
CA TYR A 292 29.14 2.14 -4.84
C TYR A 292 29.99 3.39 -5.15
N ASN A 293 31.22 3.23 -5.67
CA ASN A 293 32.17 4.35 -5.84
C ASN A 293 32.32 4.91 -7.27
N THR A 294 31.46 4.55 -8.22
CA THR A 294 31.48 5.20 -9.55
C THR A 294 30.24 6.06 -9.76
N VAL A 295 30.29 7.25 -9.16
CA VAL A 295 29.53 8.41 -9.65
C VAL A 295 30.32 8.92 -10.86
N VAL A 296 29.80 8.68 -12.06
CA VAL A 296 30.20 9.49 -13.21
C VAL A 296 29.54 10.84 -12.98
N ASP A 297 30.36 11.88 -12.84
CA ASP A 297 29.95 13.27 -12.89
C ASP A 297 28.96 13.44 -14.05
N ASP A 298 27.67 13.63 -13.76
CA ASP A 298 26.83 14.36 -14.70
C ASP A 298 27.50 15.73 -14.79
N GLU A 299 27.93 16.11 -16.00
CA GLU A 299 28.76 17.31 -16.18
C GLU A 299 28.23 18.47 -15.33
N PRO A 300 29.08 19.13 -14.53
CA PRO A 300 28.67 20.30 -13.81
C PRO A 300 28.14 21.28 -14.85
N LEU A 301 26.86 21.63 -14.75
CA LEU A 301 26.31 22.78 -15.45
C LEU A 301 27.17 23.97 -15.02
N ASP A 302 28.10 24.31 -15.89
CA ASP A 302 29.04 25.40 -15.73
C ASP A 302 28.23 26.65 -15.35
N ALA A 303 28.73 27.44 -14.40
CA ALA A 303 28.00 28.55 -13.78
C ALA A 303 27.67 29.69 -14.78
N THR A 304 27.97 29.50 -16.05
CA THR A 304 28.00 30.46 -17.15
C THR A 304 26.80 30.38 -18.10
N ASP A 305 25.98 29.32 -18.06
CA ASP A 305 24.88 29.12 -19.04
C ASP A 305 23.46 29.09 -18.43
N LEU A 306 23.22 29.79 -17.31
CA LEU A 306 21.83 30.12 -16.96
C LEU A 306 21.33 31.19 -17.92
N GLN A 307 20.63 30.72 -18.96
CA GLN A 307 19.80 31.56 -19.82
C GLN A 307 19.05 32.57 -18.95
N TYR A 308 19.13 33.87 -19.25
CA TYR A 308 18.46 34.88 -18.43
C TYR A 308 16.96 34.58 -18.36
N ILE A 309 16.47 34.26 -17.16
CA ILE A 309 15.04 34.03 -16.88
C ILE A 309 14.49 35.33 -16.30
N PRO A 310 13.48 35.95 -16.92
CA PRO A 310 12.86 37.15 -16.36
C PRO A 310 12.19 36.83 -15.02
N PRO A 311 12.01 37.83 -14.13
CA PRO A 311 11.20 37.65 -12.92
C PRO A 311 9.86 36.98 -13.21
N LEU A 312 9.52 35.96 -12.43
CA LEU A 312 8.31 35.14 -12.56
C LEU A 312 7.54 35.20 -11.25
N GLN A 313 6.23 35.03 -11.32
CA GLN A 313 5.40 34.72 -10.16
C GLN A 313 5.26 33.21 -10.02
N ILE A 314 5.99 32.62 -9.08
CA ILE A 314 6.04 31.17 -8.88
C ILE A 314 5.18 30.82 -7.68
N VAL A 315 4.25 29.87 -7.85
CA VAL A 315 3.49 29.30 -6.75
C VAL A 315 3.99 27.89 -6.44
N MET A 316 4.28 27.63 -5.17
CA MET A 316 4.63 26.31 -4.65
C MET A 316 3.41 25.73 -3.92
N LEU A 317 2.81 24.67 -4.47
CA LEU A 317 1.61 24.01 -3.93
C LEU A 317 2.00 22.78 -3.11
N ILE A 318 2.22 22.95 -1.80
CA ILE A 318 2.84 21.94 -0.94
C ILE A 318 1.86 21.44 0.12
N VAL A 319 1.59 20.14 0.10
CA VAL A 319 0.70 19.47 1.05
C VAL A 319 1.50 18.46 1.86
N GLY A 320 1.41 18.52 3.19
CA GLY A 320 2.16 17.62 4.05
C GLY A 320 2.46 18.20 5.43
N THR A 321 3.46 17.62 6.08
CA THR A 321 3.91 18.03 7.41
C THR A 321 5.08 19.01 7.32
N ARG A 322 5.68 19.37 8.46
CA ARG A 322 6.87 20.25 8.49
C ARG A 322 8.01 19.72 7.61
N GLY A 323 8.19 18.39 7.56
CA GLY A 323 9.23 17.77 6.74
C GLY A 323 9.01 17.96 5.23
N ASP A 324 7.76 18.14 4.80
CA ASP A 324 7.41 18.46 3.42
C ASP A 324 7.53 19.95 3.14
N VAL A 325 7.14 20.82 4.07
CA VAL A 325 7.12 22.29 3.85
C VAL A 325 8.52 22.92 3.93
N GLN A 326 9.34 22.48 4.88
CA GLN A 326 10.65 23.10 5.17
C GLN A 326 11.61 23.14 3.96
N PRO A 327 11.76 22.06 3.16
CA PRO A 327 12.57 22.10 1.94
C PRO A 327 12.13 23.19 0.94
N PHE A 328 10.82 23.42 0.81
CA PHE A 328 10.30 24.41 -0.15
C PHE A 328 10.45 25.85 0.35
N ILE A 329 10.61 26.07 1.65
CA ILE A 329 11.03 27.38 2.14
C ILE A 329 12.47 27.66 1.68
N ALA A 330 13.37 26.67 1.75
CA ALA A 330 14.75 26.84 1.27
C ALA A 330 14.78 27.10 -0.26
N ILE A 331 14.01 26.33 -1.03
CA ILE A 331 13.86 26.53 -2.48
C ILE A 331 13.27 27.91 -2.77
N GLY A 332 12.24 28.33 -2.05
CA GLY A 332 11.58 29.62 -2.22
C GLY A 332 12.52 30.79 -1.99
N LYS A 333 13.30 30.76 -0.90
CA LYS A 333 14.32 31.78 -0.64
C LYS A 333 15.34 31.83 -1.77
N ARG A 334 15.81 30.68 -2.24
CA ARG A 334 16.74 30.63 -3.37
C ARG A 334 16.13 31.19 -4.65
N LEU A 335 14.86 30.93 -4.94
CA LEU A 335 14.15 31.53 -6.09
C LEU A 335 14.02 33.06 -5.95
N GLN A 336 13.85 33.59 -4.74
CA GLN A 336 13.84 35.04 -4.50
C GLN A 336 15.21 35.68 -4.78
N ASP A 337 16.32 34.97 -4.51
CA ASP A 337 17.68 35.43 -4.84
C ASP A 337 17.86 35.62 -6.36
N TYR A 338 17.13 34.86 -7.20
CA TYR A 338 17.07 35.05 -8.65
C TYR A 338 16.03 36.10 -9.10
N GLY A 339 15.40 36.82 -8.16
CA GLY A 339 14.46 37.91 -8.44
C GLY A 339 13.02 37.47 -8.71
N HIS A 340 12.66 36.21 -8.44
CA HIS A 340 11.28 35.75 -8.60
C HIS A 340 10.40 36.15 -7.41
N ARG A 341 9.11 36.40 -7.68
CA ARG A 341 8.09 36.56 -6.64
C ARG A 341 7.54 35.18 -6.30
N VAL A 342 7.75 34.73 -5.07
CA VAL A 342 7.45 33.36 -4.65
C VAL A 342 6.32 33.35 -3.64
N ARG A 343 5.30 32.54 -3.93
CA ARG A 343 4.20 32.21 -3.02
C ARG A 343 4.26 30.74 -2.65
N LEU A 344 4.32 30.44 -1.36
CA LEU A 344 4.22 29.09 -0.83
C LEU A 344 2.81 28.87 -0.28
N ALA A 345 2.05 28.05 -1.00
CA ALA A 345 0.72 27.64 -0.59
C ALA A 345 0.78 26.31 0.16
N THR A 346 0.40 26.31 1.43
CA THR A 346 0.36 25.11 2.29
C THR A 346 -0.67 25.28 3.41
N HIS A 347 -0.73 24.36 4.36
CA HIS A 347 -1.70 24.40 5.46
C HIS A 347 -1.51 25.62 6.38
N SER A 348 -2.63 26.16 6.89
CA SER A 348 -2.67 27.40 7.69
C SER A 348 -1.78 27.42 8.94
N ASN A 349 -1.49 26.27 9.53
CA ASN A 349 -0.61 26.14 10.68
C ASN A 349 0.87 26.47 10.37
N PHE A 350 1.25 26.57 9.10
CA PHE A 350 2.60 26.95 8.67
C PHE A 350 2.71 28.41 8.25
N LYS A 351 1.63 29.22 8.33
CA LYS A 351 1.63 30.64 7.93
C LYS A 351 2.82 31.41 8.49
N GLU A 352 2.96 31.40 9.82
CA GLU A 352 4.04 32.10 10.51
C GLU A 352 5.44 31.62 10.08
N PHE A 353 5.60 30.31 9.84
CA PHE A 353 6.88 29.75 9.43
C PHE A 353 7.29 30.19 8.01
N VAL A 354 6.31 30.31 7.10
CA VAL A 354 6.52 30.78 5.73
C VAL A 354 6.81 32.29 5.69
N GLU A 355 6.01 33.08 6.41
CA GLU A 355 6.13 34.55 6.40
C GLU A 355 7.40 35.03 7.10
N THR A 356 7.78 34.39 8.23
CA THR A 356 9.04 34.70 8.93
C THR A 356 10.26 34.40 8.05
N ALA A 357 10.14 33.49 7.09
CA ALA A 357 11.18 33.21 6.11
C ALA A 357 11.20 34.18 4.92
N GLY A 358 10.24 35.12 4.84
CA GLY A 358 10.15 36.16 3.80
C GLY A 358 9.38 35.78 2.55
N LEU A 359 8.61 34.68 2.57
CA LEU A 359 7.82 34.21 1.42
C LEU A 359 6.35 34.63 1.54
N GLU A 360 5.66 34.83 0.41
CA GLU A 360 4.20 35.01 0.43
C GLU A 360 3.50 33.70 0.81
N PHE A 361 2.48 33.78 1.65
CA PHE A 361 1.71 32.63 2.12
C PHE A 361 0.31 32.57 1.47
N PHE A 362 -0.16 31.37 1.16
CA PHE A 362 -1.57 31.13 0.83
C PHE A 362 -2.09 29.86 1.50
N PRO A 363 -3.25 29.89 2.20
CA PRO A 363 -3.78 28.74 2.89
C PRO A 363 -4.40 27.75 1.91
N LEU A 364 -3.83 26.55 1.87
CA LEU A 364 -4.50 25.38 1.30
C LEU A 364 -5.50 24.81 2.31
N GLY A 365 -6.56 24.20 1.79
CA GLY A 365 -7.56 23.49 2.59
C GLY A 365 -6.99 22.25 3.29
N GLY A 366 -7.80 21.62 4.13
CA GLY A 366 -7.41 20.44 4.89
C GLY A 366 -6.51 20.74 6.11
N ASP A 367 -6.70 19.95 7.17
CA ASP A 367 -5.94 20.01 8.42
C ASP A 367 -4.84 18.93 8.43
N PRO A 368 -3.55 19.31 8.48
CA PRO A 368 -2.45 18.36 8.49
C PRO A 368 -2.46 17.45 9.73
N LYS A 369 -3.05 17.87 10.86
CA LYS A 369 -3.19 17.01 12.05
C LYS A 369 -4.18 15.88 11.78
N VAL A 370 -5.29 16.16 11.09
CA VAL A 370 -6.28 15.15 10.71
C VAL A 370 -5.68 14.19 9.68
N LEU A 371 -4.94 14.71 8.69
CA LEU A 371 -4.25 13.89 7.69
C LEU A 371 -3.16 12.99 8.30
N ALA A 372 -2.31 13.55 9.17
CA ALA A 372 -1.26 12.79 9.85
C ALA A 372 -1.86 11.75 10.81
N GLY A 373 -2.86 12.11 11.61
CA GLY A 373 -3.57 11.19 12.50
C GLY A 373 -4.21 10.03 11.74
N TYR A 374 -4.80 10.31 10.56
CA TYR A 374 -5.31 9.27 9.67
C TYR A 374 -4.18 8.32 9.23
N MET A 375 -3.06 8.85 8.72
CA MET A 375 -1.96 8.01 8.22
C MET A 375 -1.32 7.16 9.31
N VAL A 376 -1.22 7.67 10.55
CA VAL A 376 -0.69 6.89 11.68
C VAL A 376 -1.64 5.76 12.06
N LYS A 377 -2.94 6.06 12.17
CA LYS A 377 -3.96 5.08 12.55
C LYS A 377 -4.11 3.98 11.51
N ASN A 378 -4.03 4.36 10.24
CA ASN A 378 -4.34 3.50 9.10
C ASN A 378 -3.11 2.88 8.44
N LYS A 379 -1.89 3.28 8.86
CA LYS A 379 -0.58 2.80 8.38
C LYS A 379 -0.43 2.74 6.84
N GLY A 380 -1.25 3.50 6.11
CA GLY A 380 -1.40 3.47 4.66
C GLY A 380 -2.65 4.19 4.17
N PHE A 381 -3.12 3.85 2.97
CA PHE A 381 -4.26 4.52 2.30
C PHE A 381 -5.65 3.99 2.67
N LEU A 382 -5.74 2.84 3.35
CA LEU A 382 -7.04 2.25 3.66
C LEU A 382 -7.57 2.69 5.03
N PRO A 383 -8.84 3.13 5.11
CA PRO A 383 -9.43 3.52 6.38
C PRO A 383 -9.73 2.31 7.25
N SER A 384 -9.52 2.46 8.56
CA SER A 384 -9.88 1.48 9.59
C SER A 384 -11.38 1.41 9.84
N GLY A 385 -12.16 2.42 9.40
CA GLY A 385 -13.61 2.48 9.61
C GLY A 385 -14.38 3.28 8.55
N PRO A 386 -15.68 2.97 8.33
CA PRO A 386 -16.49 3.59 7.27
C PRO A 386 -16.74 5.10 7.46
N SER A 387 -16.75 5.60 8.69
CA SER A 387 -16.91 7.04 9.00
C SER A 387 -15.66 7.87 8.69
N GLU A 388 -14.47 7.28 8.67
CA GLU A 388 -13.21 7.99 8.39
C GLU A 388 -13.06 8.33 6.91
N ILE A 389 -13.72 7.56 6.04
CA ILE A 389 -13.72 7.76 4.59
C ILE A 389 -14.27 9.15 4.25
N SER A 390 -15.40 9.54 4.83
CA SER A 390 -16.04 10.83 4.50
C SER A 390 -15.19 12.00 4.98
N VAL A 391 -14.63 11.92 6.18
CA VAL A 391 -13.73 12.93 6.74
C VAL A 391 -12.51 13.10 5.85
N GLN A 392 -11.78 12.03 5.54
CA GLN A 392 -10.58 12.10 4.71
C GLN A 392 -10.88 12.61 3.31
N ARG A 393 -11.99 12.18 2.69
CA ARG A 393 -12.41 12.69 1.38
C ARG A 393 -12.71 14.18 1.42
N ASN A 394 -13.35 14.66 2.48
CA ASN A 394 -13.60 16.10 2.64
C ASN A 394 -12.28 16.88 2.76
N GLN A 395 -11.31 16.39 3.54
CA GLN A 395 -9.98 17.01 3.64
C GLN A 395 -9.29 17.09 2.27
N ILE A 396 -9.25 15.98 1.53
CA ILE A 396 -8.66 15.93 0.18
C ILE A 396 -9.39 16.88 -0.79
N LYS A 397 -10.72 16.94 -0.70
CA LYS A 397 -11.53 17.84 -1.53
C LYS A 397 -11.21 19.30 -1.25
N GLU A 398 -11.09 19.70 0.01
CA GLU A 398 -10.73 21.06 0.40
C GLU A 398 -9.35 21.46 -0.13
N ILE A 399 -8.36 20.56 -0.02
CA ILE A 399 -7.02 20.73 -0.62
C ILE A 399 -7.16 20.99 -2.13
N ILE A 400 -7.76 20.04 -2.87
CA ILE A 400 -7.90 20.10 -4.33
C ILE A 400 -8.60 21.40 -4.78
N TYR A 401 -9.64 21.83 -4.05
CA TYR A 401 -10.43 23.02 -4.40
C TYR A 401 -9.70 24.34 -4.07
N SER A 402 -8.74 24.32 -3.15
CA SER A 402 -7.92 25.48 -2.78
C SER A 402 -6.75 25.77 -3.74
N LEU A 403 -6.36 24.79 -4.57
CA LEU A 403 -5.20 24.93 -5.47
C LEU A 403 -5.35 26.02 -6.55
N LEU A 404 -6.53 26.10 -7.19
CA LEU A 404 -6.77 27.13 -8.22
C LEU A 404 -6.78 28.54 -7.63
N PRO A 405 -7.48 28.81 -6.50
CA PRO A 405 -7.37 30.08 -5.78
C PRO A 405 -5.93 30.46 -5.45
N ALA A 406 -5.11 29.53 -4.94
CA ALA A 406 -3.72 29.80 -4.59
C ALA A 406 -2.88 30.35 -5.76
N CYS A 407 -3.24 29.99 -7.00
CA CYS A 407 -2.55 30.42 -8.21
C CYS A 407 -3.03 31.76 -8.79
N LYS A 408 -4.16 32.32 -8.33
CA LYS A 408 -4.85 33.45 -8.98
C LYS A 408 -5.37 34.54 -8.06
N GLU A 409 -5.78 34.17 -6.85
CA GLU A 409 -6.34 35.15 -5.93
C GLU A 409 -5.23 36.10 -5.47
N PRO A 410 -5.55 37.38 -5.24
CA PRO A 410 -4.58 38.32 -4.70
C PRO A 410 -4.00 37.81 -3.38
N ASP A 411 -2.85 38.35 -3.02
CA ASP A 411 -2.33 38.18 -1.68
C ASP A 411 -3.38 38.57 -0.63
N ILE A 412 -3.58 37.72 0.38
CA ILE A 412 -4.70 37.84 1.31
C ILE A 412 -4.55 39.07 2.20
N ASP A 413 -3.32 39.40 2.58
CA ASP A 413 -3.04 40.47 3.53
C ASP A 413 -2.82 41.82 2.82
N SER A 414 -2.09 41.83 1.70
CA SER A 414 -1.78 43.06 0.95
C SER A 414 -2.77 43.41 -0.16
N GLY A 415 -3.60 42.45 -0.61
CA GLY A 415 -4.51 42.62 -1.74
C GLY A 415 -3.81 42.72 -3.11
N VAL A 416 -2.48 42.56 -3.15
CA VAL A 416 -1.71 42.67 -4.39
C VAL A 416 -2.09 41.51 -5.33
N PRO A 417 -2.50 41.77 -6.59
CA PRO A 417 -2.84 40.73 -7.54
C PRO A 417 -1.72 39.71 -7.71
N PHE A 418 -2.07 38.44 -7.79
CA PHE A 418 -1.11 37.36 -8.06
C PHE A 418 -1.57 36.53 -9.24
N LYS A 419 -0.64 36.21 -10.13
CA LYS A 419 -0.92 35.39 -11.31
C LYS A 419 0.28 34.47 -11.52
N ALA A 420 0.10 33.18 -11.22
CA ALA A 420 1.16 32.20 -11.41
C ALA A 420 1.63 32.16 -12.87
N ASP A 421 2.94 32.29 -13.08
CA ASP A 421 3.64 32.05 -14.34
C ASP A 421 4.20 30.63 -14.41
N ALA A 422 4.40 29.98 -13.26
CA ALA A 422 4.84 28.60 -13.12
C ALA A 422 4.40 28.00 -11.78
N ILE A 423 4.31 26.67 -11.74
CA ILE A 423 3.91 25.91 -10.55
C ILE A 423 5.02 24.94 -10.16
N ILE A 424 5.37 24.93 -8.87
CA ILE A 424 6.08 23.84 -8.23
C ILE A 424 5.06 23.12 -7.32
N ALA A 425 5.05 21.80 -7.28
CA ALA A 425 4.13 21.07 -6.41
C ALA A 425 4.74 19.76 -5.90
N ASN A 426 4.12 19.17 -4.87
CA ASN A 426 4.37 17.79 -4.49
C ASN A 426 3.14 16.90 -4.81
N PRO A 427 3.32 15.58 -5.01
CA PRO A 427 2.22 14.69 -5.40
C PRO A 427 0.99 14.70 -4.47
N PRO A 428 1.13 14.83 -3.13
CA PRO A 428 -0.02 14.90 -2.22
C PRO A 428 -1.01 16.06 -2.46
N ALA A 429 -0.69 17.05 -3.29
CA ALA A 429 -1.65 18.07 -3.70
C ALA A 429 -2.72 17.52 -4.68
N TYR A 430 -2.45 16.44 -5.42
CA TYR A 430 -3.35 15.70 -6.32
C TYR A 430 -3.96 16.46 -7.52
N GLY A 431 -4.29 17.75 -7.40
CA GLY A 431 -4.94 18.56 -8.43
C GLY A 431 -3.99 19.47 -9.22
N HIS A 432 -2.70 19.50 -8.87
CA HIS A 432 -1.71 20.43 -9.43
C HIS A 432 -1.58 20.33 -10.95
N THR A 433 -1.62 19.13 -11.54
CA THR A 433 -1.51 18.89 -12.99
C THR A 433 -2.69 19.49 -13.73
N HIS A 434 -3.90 19.34 -13.19
CA HIS A 434 -5.11 19.88 -13.80
C HIS A 434 -5.20 21.41 -13.67
N VAL A 435 -4.72 21.96 -12.55
CA VAL A 435 -4.61 23.42 -12.41
C VAL A 435 -3.59 23.95 -13.41
N ALA A 436 -2.40 23.36 -13.51
CA ALA A 436 -1.39 23.75 -14.49
C ALA A 436 -1.91 23.69 -15.94
N GLU A 437 -2.63 22.61 -16.31
CA GLU A 437 -3.30 22.46 -17.62
C GLU A 437 -4.29 23.61 -17.89
N ALA A 438 -5.12 23.95 -16.90
CA ALA A 438 -6.12 25.01 -17.04
C ALA A 438 -5.49 26.41 -17.17
N LEU A 439 -4.36 26.63 -16.50
CA LEU A 439 -3.62 27.90 -16.55
C LEU A 439 -2.66 28.00 -17.71
N LYS A 440 -2.30 26.86 -18.34
CA LYS A 440 -1.29 26.75 -19.38
C LYS A 440 0.08 27.25 -18.92
N VAL A 441 0.46 26.88 -17.70
CA VAL A 441 1.74 27.24 -17.09
C VAL A 441 2.58 25.97 -16.86
N PRO A 442 3.92 26.06 -16.91
CA PRO A 442 4.79 24.93 -16.59
C PRO A 442 4.60 24.45 -15.16
N LEU A 443 4.77 23.14 -14.97
CA LEU A 443 4.69 22.44 -13.69
C LEU A 443 5.98 21.63 -13.49
N HIS A 444 6.55 21.71 -12.29
CA HIS A 444 7.63 20.82 -11.85
C HIS A 444 7.25 20.20 -10.51
N ILE A 445 7.32 18.87 -10.44
CA ILE A 445 7.08 18.13 -9.20
C ILE A 445 8.38 17.99 -8.43
N PHE A 446 8.40 18.40 -7.16
CA PHE A 446 9.50 18.06 -6.27
C PHE A 446 8.99 17.22 -5.11
N PHE A 447 9.78 16.22 -4.70
CA PHE A 447 9.39 15.42 -3.56
C PHE A 447 10.56 14.83 -2.79
N THR A 448 10.28 14.46 -1.54
CA THR A 448 11.25 13.89 -0.62
C THR A 448 11.29 12.36 -0.71
N MET A 449 10.24 11.69 -1.16
CA MET A 449 10.23 10.24 -1.34
C MET A 449 9.99 9.88 -2.82
N PRO A 450 10.42 8.69 -3.28
CA PRO A 450 10.23 8.32 -4.67
C PRO A 450 8.76 8.14 -5.02
N TRP A 451 8.37 8.71 -6.15
CA TRP A 451 6.99 8.69 -6.68
C TRP A 451 6.92 8.28 -8.15
N THR A 452 8.06 8.19 -8.83
CA THR A 452 8.17 7.82 -10.24
C THR A 452 8.60 6.36 -10.38
N PRO A 453 7.97 5.57 -11.27
CA PRO A 453 8.29 4.16 -11.46
C PRO A 453 9.78 3.88 -11.68
N THR A 454 10.31 2.92 -10.92
CA THR A 454 11.69 2.40 -11.04
C THR A 454 11.74 0.92 -10.70
N SER A 455 12.74 0.21 -11.23
CA SER A 455 13.04 -1.18 -10.91
C SER A 455 14.03 -1.34 -9.74
N GLU A 456 14.56 -0.25 -9.17
CA GLU A 456 15.58 -0.29 -8.11
C GLU A 456 14.97 -0.39 -6.70
N PHE A 457 13.81 0.20 -6.48
CA PHE A 457 13.11 0.15 -5.20
C PHE A 457 11.60 0.28 -5.39
N PRO A 458 10.79 -0.32 -4.50
CA PRO A 458 9.33 -0.27 -4.61
C PRO A 458 8.82 1.14 -4.28
N HIS A 459 7.58 1.41 -4.67
CA HIS A 459 6.85 2.58 -4.22
C HIS A 459 6.82 2.58 -2.67
N PRO A 460 7.18 3.67 -1.96
CA PRO A 460 7.31 3.67 -0.50
C PRO A 460 6.05 3.25 0.25
N LEU A 461 4.89 3.54 -0.34
CA LEU A 461 3.56 3.16 0.19
C LEU A 461 3.14 1.71 -0.16
N SER A 462 4.04 0.91 -0.72
CA SER A 462 3.84 -0.52 -1.01
C SER A 462 4.81 -1.37 -0.19
N ARG A 463 4.48 -2.65 0.03
CA ARG A 463 5.35 -3.61 0.75
C ARG A 463 5.92 -4.69 -0.16
N VAL A 464 6.23 -4.32 -1.40
CA VAL A 464 6.80 -5.26 -2.36
C VAL A 464 8.24 -5.52 -1.97
N LYS A 465 8.56 -6.76 -1.58
CA LYS A 465 9.93 -7.15 -1.23
C LYS A 465 10.73 -7.62 -2.44
N GLN A 466 10.04 -8.17 -3.45
CA GLN A 466 10.69 -8.76 -4.62
C GLN A 466 11.00 -7.71 -5.71
N PRO A 467 12.25 -7.60 -6.19
CA PRO A 467 12.65 -6.61 -7.20
C PRO A 467 11.81 -6.62 -8.47
N ALA A 468 11.38 -7.81 -8.92
CA ALA A 468 10.52 -7.96 -10.10
C ALA A 468 9.17 -7.23 -9.99
N GLY A 469 8.71 -6.90 -8.78
CA GLY A 469 7.47 -6.16 -8.54
C GLY A 469 7.66 -4.66 -8.27
N TYR A 470 8.89 -4.15 -8.18
CA TYR A 470 9.15 -2.75 -7.76
C TYR A 470 8.51 -1.74 -8.71
N ARG A 471 8.74 -1.86 -10.01
CA ARG A 471 8.17 -0.93 -10.99
C ARG A 471 6.65 -0.99 -11.05
N LEU A 472 6.08 -2.20 -10.96
CA LEU A 472 4.64 -2.43 -10.97
C LEU A 472 3.95 -1.81 -9.75
N SER A 473 4.64 -1.75 -8.60
CA SER A 473 4.08 -1.19 -7.37
C SER A 473 3.62 0.27 -7.53
N TYR A 474 4.35 1.10 -8.28
CA TYR A 474 3.98 2.49 -8.55
C TYR A 474 2.66 2.59 -9.30
N GLN A 475 2.52 1.81 -10.38
CA GLN A 475 1.31 1.80 -11.21
C GLN A 475 0.07 1.39 -10.39
N ILE A 476 0.25 0.50 -9.43
CA ILE A 476 -0.83 0.01 -8.57
C ILE A 476 -1.21 1.04 -7.52
N VAL A 477 -0.21 1.64 -6.85
CA VAL A 477 -0.46 2.72 -5.89
C VAL A 477 -1.14 3.90 -6.57
N ASP A 478 -0.64 4.36 -7.73
CA ASP A 478 -1.25 5.44 -8.52
C ASP A 478 -2.70 5.12 -8.91
N SER A 479 -2.97 3.87 -9.31
CA SER A 479 -4.32 3.41 -9.65
C SER A 479 -5.27 3.46 -8.46
N LEU A 480 -4.79 3.12 -7.26
CA LEU A 480 -5.59 3.16 -6.02
C LEU A 480 -5.87 4.61 -5.60
N ILE A 481 -4.86 5.47 -5.64
CA ILE A 481 -5.01 6.91 -5.38
C ILE A 481 -6.05 7.49 -6.34
N TRP A 482 -5.88 7.26 -7.64
CA TRP A 482 -6.80 7.74 -8.67
C TRP A 482 -8.23 7.29 -8.43
N LEU A 483 -8.45 6.00 -8.12
CA LEU A 483 -9.78 5.48 -7.80
C LEU A 483 -10.42 6.23 -6.62
N GLY A 484 -9.61 6.63 -5.64
CA GLY A 484 -10.04 7.41 -4.48
C GLY A 484 -10.40 8.86 -4.81
N ILE A 485 -9.69 9.53 -5.72
CA ILE A 485 -9.83 10.99 -5.92
C ILE A 485 -10.54 11.40 -7.22
N ARG A 486 -10.77 10.47 -8.14
CA ARG A 486 -11.24 10.75 -9.51
C ARG A 486 -12.49 11.61 -9.59
N ASP A 487 -13.50 11.35 -8.77
CA ASP A 487 -14.76 12.09 -8.78
C ASP A 487 -14.54 13.55 -8.34
N MET A 488 -13.73 13.77 -7.29
CA MET A 488 -13.37 15.10 -6.81
C MET A 488 -12.57 15.89 -7.85
N ILE A 489 -11.62 15.22 -8.51
CA ILE A 489 -10.83 15.80 -9.60
C ILE A 489 -11.71 16.15 -10.80
N ASN A 490 -12.60 15.25 -11.22
CA ASN A 490 -13.49 15.52 -12.35
C ASN A 490 -14.51 16.62 -12.04
N ASP A 491 -14.95 16.73 -10.79
CA ASP A 491 -15.75 17.83 -10.32
C ASP A 491 -14.99 19.16 -10.37
N LEU A 492 -13.72 19.21 -9.92
CA LEU A 492 -12.86 20.38 -10.07
C LEU A 492 -12.71 20.75 -11.56
N ARG A 493 -12.37 19.77 -12.42
CA ARG A 493 -12.18 19.98 -13.86
C ARG A 493 -13.41 20.59 -14.52
N LYS A 494 -14.59 20.01 -14.25
CA LYS A 494 -15.85 20.45 -14.85
C LYS A 494 -16.34 21.78 -14.28
N LYS A 495 -16.37 21.92 -12.94
CA LYS A 495 -17.05 23.04 -12.26
C LYS A 495 -16.16 24.28 -12.11
N LYS A 496 -14.84 24.12 -11.98
CA LYS A 496 -13.90 25.22 -11.69
C LYS A 496 -12.94 25.51 -12.85
N LEU A 497 -12.35 24.46 -13.44
CA LEU A 497 -11.31 24.61 -14.46
C LEU A 497 -11.85 24.72 -15.89
N LYS A 498 -13.13 24.38 -16.11
CA LYS A 498 -13.77 24.30 -17.45
C LYS A 498 -13.03 23.35 -18.41
N LEU A 499 -12.42 22.30 -17.85
CA LEU A 499 -11.74 21.25 -18.59
C LEU A 499 -12.66 20.03 -18.76
N ARG A 500 -12.39 19.22 -19.79
CA ARG A 500 -13.09 17.96 -19.98
C ARG A 500 -12.73 16.98 -18.86
N PRO A 501 -13.68 16.17 -18.35
CA PRO A 501 -13.36 15.11 -17.40
C PRO A 501 -12.32 14.13 -17.94
N VAL A 502 -11.44 13.63 -17.08
CA VAL A 502 -10.50 12.56 -17.41
C VAL A 502 -11.29 11.25 -17.50
N THR A 503 -11.22 10.60 -18.67
CA THR A 503 -11.94 9.35 -18.95
C THR A 503 -11.17 8.14 -18.44
N TYR A 504 -11.84 6.99 -18.32
CA TYR A 504 -11.23 5.75 -17.84
C TYR A 504 -10.16 5.17 -18.80
N LEU A 505 -10.20 5.57 -20.07
CA LEU A 505 -9.37 5.07 -21.17
C LEU A 505 -8.14 5.95 -21.48
N SER A 506 -7.94 7.07 -20.77
CA SER A 506 -6.64 7.74 -20.75
C SER A 506 -5.73 6.94 -19.82
N GLY A 507 -5.22 5.83 -20.34
CA GLY A 507 -4.52 4.80 -19.58
C GLY A 507 -3.39 5.36 -18.74
N SER A 508 -3.56 5.43 -17.42
CA SER A 508 -2.53 5.80 -16.43
C SER A 508 -1.80 7.15 -16.62
N GLN A 509 -2.05 7.88 -17.70
CA GLN A 509 -1.06 8.77 -18.33
C GLN A 509 -1.78 9.77 -19.25
N GLY A 510 -2.52 10.73 -18.67
CA GLY A 510 -2.96 11.89 -19.43
C GLY A 510 -1.86 12.95 -19.59
N SER A 511 -0.92 13.01 -18.64
CA SER A 511 0.16 14.01 -18.64
C SER A 511 1.33 13.77 -17.66
N ASP A 512 1.47 12.65 -16.93
CA ASP A 512 2.51 12.57 -15.88
C ASP A 512 3.87 12.03 -16.33
N SER A 513 3.95 11.17 -17.37
CA SER A 513 5.25 10.72 -17.91
C SER A 513 6.12 11.84 -18.48
N ASP A 514 5.55 13.02 -18.73
CA ASP A 514 6.25 14.14 -19.34
C ASP A 514 6.52 15.30 -18.36
N VAL A 515 5.97 15.25 -17.14
CA VAL A 515 6.17 16.29 -16.12
C VAL A 515 7.55 16.08 -15.47
N PRO A 516 8.40 17.11 -15.41
CA PRO A 516 9.70 17.01 -14.75
C PRO A 516 9.54 16.76 -13.24
N HIS A 517 10.40 15.91 -12.70
CA HIS A 517 10.44 15.53 -11.29
C HIS A 517 11.82 15.78 -10.70
N GLY A 518 11.88 16.43 -9.54
CA GLY A 518 13.10 16.63 -8.77
C GLY A 518 13.00 15.97 -7.39
N TYR A 519 14.01 15.22 -7.02
CA TYR A 519 14.04 14.49 -5.76
C TYR A 519 15.02 15.11 -4.77
N LEU A 520 14.48 15.48 -3.60
CA LEU A 520 15.13 16.30 -2.59
C LEU A 520 15.97 15.45 -1.62
N TRP A 521 16.88 14.64 -2.16
CA TRP A 521 17.82 13.83 -1.38
C TRP A 521 19.21 13.82 -1.99
N SER A 522 20.20 13.48 -1.15
CA SER A 522 21.59 13.35 -1.58
C SER A 522 21.76 12.19 -2.59
N PRO A 523 22.39 12.42 -3.77
CA PRO A 523 22.77 11.36 -4.68
C PRO A 523 23.81 10.39 -4.05
N HIS A 524 24.57 10.82 -3.05
CA HIS A 524 25.47 9.97 -2.28
C HIS A 524 24.74 9.07 -1.27
N LEU A 525 23.50 9.38 -0.91
CA LEU A 525 22.65 8.47 -0.14
C LEU A 525 21.86 7.55 -1.08
N VAL A 526 21.06 8.13 -1.99
CA VAL A 526 20.28 7.40 -2.98
C VAL A 526 20.64 7.92 -4.38
N PRO A 527 21.46 7.19 -5.14
CA PRO A 527 21.83 7.59 -6.48
C PRO A 527 20.59 7.65 -7.38
N LYS A 528 20.69 8.41 -8.48
CA LYS A 528 19.70 8.35 -9.54
C LYS A 528 19.66 6.92 -10.12
N PRO A 529 18.50 6.22 -10.13
CA PRO A 529 18.35 4.94 -10.76
C PRO A 529 18.74 4.96 -12.23
N LYS A 530 19.80 4.22 -12.55
CA LYS A 530 20.29 4.04 -13.93
C LYS A 530 19.72 2.78 -14.58
N GLY A 531 19.00 1.95 -13.82
CA GLY A 531 18.57 0.61 -14.21
C GLY A 531 19.63 -0.44 -13.91
N ALA A 532 19.22 -1.70 -13.77
CA ALA A 532 20.15 -2.80 -13.56
C ALA A 532 21.04 -2.96 -14.80
N ALA A 533 22.36 -2.77 -14.65
CA ALA A 533 23.38 -2.89 -15.69
C ALA A 533 23.58 -4.34 -16.20
N TYR A 534 22.51 -5.15 -16.21
CA TYR A 534 22.61 -6.57 -16.52
C TYR A 534 22.72 -6.85 -18.02
N PHE A 535 22.40 -5.90 -18.90
CA PHE A 535 22.64 -6.00 -20.34
C PHE A 535 22.86 -4.60 -20.94
N ASN A 536 23.86 -4.46 -21.81
CA ASN A 536 24.26 -3.24 -22.54
C ASN A 536 23.18 -2.68 -23.51
N SER A 537 21.88 -2.80 -23.21
CA SER A 537 20.79 -2.46 -24.12
C SER A 537 19.46 -2.03 -23.47
N ILE A 538 19.38 -1.91 -22.14
CA ILE A 538 18.17 -1.37 -21.48
C ILE A 538 18.32 0.15 -21.30
N PRO A 539 17.34 0.98 -21.71
CA PRO A 539 17.39 2.42 -21.48
C PRO A 539 17.47 2.74 -19.97
N LEU A 540 18.09 3.88 -19.63
CA LEU A 540 18.13 4.39 -18.25
C LEU A 540 16.75 4.29 -17.59
N ASP A 541 16.69 3.71 -16.39
CA ASP A 541 15.43 3.55 -15.64
C ASP A 541 14.76 4.91 -15.39
N TRP A 542 15.51 5.89 -14.88
CA TRP A 542 15.10 7.29 -14.84
C TRP A 542 15.74 8.12 -15.96
N GLY A 543 14.88 8.72 -16.78
CA GLY A 543 15.28 9.57 -17.91
C GLY A 543 15.78 10.97 -17.51
N PRO A 544 15.98 11.86 -18.51
CA PRO A 544 16.53 13.21 -18.29
C PRO A 544 15.57 14.19 -17.61
N LYS A 545 14.28 13.86 -17.51
CA LYS A 545 13.24 14.64 -16.83
C LYS A 545 13.18 14.43 -15.31
N ILE A 546 14.02 13.53 -14.80
CA ILE A 546 14.07 13.22 -13.38
C ILE A 546 15.46 13.62 -12.85
N ASP A 547 15.50 14.51 -11.89
CA ASP A 547 16.74 14.99 -11.27
C ASP A 547 16.78 14.57 -9.79
N VAL A 548 17.96 14.22 -9.28
CA VAL A 548 18.22 14.05 -7.85
C VAL A 548 19.08 15.24 -7.45
N VAL A 549 18.52 16.15 -6.66
CA VAL A 549 19.07 17.51 -6.54
C VAL A 549 19.86 17.76 -5.26
N GLY A 550 19.88 16.82 -4.31
CA GLY A 550 20.43 17.03 -2.97
C GLY A 550 19.37 17.41 -1.95
N PHE A 551 19.71 17.31 -0.67
CA PHE A 551 18.83 17.75 0.41
C PHE A 551 18.76 19.27 0.49
N CYS A 552 17.55 19.82 0.66
CA CYS A 552 17.34 21.26 0.86
C CYS A 552 17.29 21.57 2.36
N PHE A 553 18.39 22.13 2.89
CA PHE A 553 18.48 22.52 4.29
C PHE A 553 18.08 23.98 4.51
N LEU A 554 17.60 24.28 5.71
CA LEU A 554 17.47 25.64 6.24
C LEU A 554 18.38 25.76 7.45
N ASP A 555 19.06 26.89 7.57
CA ASP A 555 19.89 27.22 8.72
C ASP A 555 18.99 27.76 9.85
N LEU A 556 18.31 26.83 10.54
CA LEU A 556 17.40 27.15 11.64
C LEU A 556 18.17 27.48 12.92
N ALA A 557 19.41 27.03 13.03
CA ALA A 557 20.29 27.28 14.15
C ALA A 557 20.81 28.72 14.23
N SER A 558 20.78 29.51 13.15
CA SER A 558 21.47 30.81 13.08
C SER A 558 21.02 31.81 14.15
N ASN A 559 19.76 31.75 14.57
CA ASN A 559 19.19 32.61 15.62
C ASN A 559 18.73 31.80 16.84
N TYR A 560 19.20 30.56 16.99
CA TYR A 560 18.79 29.69 18.08
C TYR A 560 19.73 29.83 19.27
N GLU A 561 19.16 30.20 20.41
CA GLU A 561 19.86 30.20 21.70
C GLU A 561 19.44 28.95 22.49
N PRO A 562 20.35 27.98 22.70
CA PRO A 562 20.04 26.79 23.48
C PRO A 562 19.85 27.14 24.96
N PRO A 563 18.89 26.52 25.67
CA PRO A 563 18.71 26.73 27.10
C PRO A 563 19.99 26.40 27.89
N GLU A 564 20.31 27.22 28.91
CA GLU A 564 21.49 27.03 29.76
C GLU A 564 21.53 25.64 30.42
N SER A 565 20.35 25.09 30.77
CA SER A 565 20.21 23.74 31.33
C SER A 565 20.68 22.65 30.35
N LEU A 566 20.42 22.82 29.05
CA LEU A 566 20.85 21.89 28.02
C LEU A 566 22.37 21.97 27.82
N LEU A 567 22.92 23.18 27.76
CA LEU A 567 24.36 23.39 27.64
C LEU A 567 25.13 22.77 28.80
N LYS A 568 24.74 23.09 30.05
CA LYS A 568 25.37 22.51 31.25
C LYS A 568 25.32 20.98 31.26
N TRP A 569 24.20 20.40 30.85
CA TRP A 569 24.05 18.95 30.81
C TRP A 569 24.92 18.31 29.70
N LEU A 570 25.00 18.94 28.53
CA LEU A 570 25.88 18.49 27.43
C LEU A 570 27.36 18.53 27.85
N GLU A 571 27.80 19.63 28.47
CA GLU A 571 29.18 19.84 28.95
C GLU A 571 29.59 18.86 30.06
N ALA A 572 28.65 18.41 30.89
CA ALA A 572 28.91 17.53 32.03
C ALA A 572 29.33 16.08 31.66
N GLY A 573 29.53 15.75 30.38
CA GLY A 573 29.96 14.39 30.00
C GLY A 573 30.06 14.14 28.49
N GLN A 574 29.96 12.88 28.07
CA GLN A 574 30.14 12.46 26.68
C GLN A 574 28.92 12.74 25.77
N LYS A 575 29.15 13.02 24.47
CA LYS A 575 28.07 13.28 23.51
C LYS A 575 26.92 12.25 23.59
N PRO A 576 25.65 12.69 23.72
CA PRO A 576 24.52 11.80 23.93
C PRO A 576 24.00 11.17 22.62
N ILE A 577 23.13 10.17 22.76
CA ILE A 577 22.27 9.65 21.70
C ILE A 577 20.97 10.46 21.68
N TYR A 578 20.61 11.05 20.55
CA TYR A 578 19.29 11.64 20.39
C TYR A 578 18.26 10.56 20.08
N ILE A 579 17.07 10.67 20.70
CA ILE A 579 15.96 9.76 20.49
C ILE A 579 14.68 10.59 20.35
N GLY A 580 14.03 10.52 19.18
CA GLY A 580 12.81 11.28 18.93
C GLY A 580 12.03 10.82 17.72
N PHE A 581 10.73 10.56 17.90
CA PHE A 581 9.83 10.07 16.84
C PHE A 581 8.96 11.17 16.22
N GLY A 582 9.29 12.44 16.47
CA GLY A 582 8.59 13.59 15.90
C GLY A 582 7.16 13.74 16.46
N SER A 583 6.26 14.30 15.66
CA SER A 583 4.86 14.57 16.06
C SER A 583 3.93 13.37 15.84
N LEU A 584 4.44 12.14 15.90
CA LEU A 584 3.64 10.94 15.68
C LEU A 584 3.00 10.49 17.00
N PRO A 585 1.68 10.19 17.03
CA PRO A 585 1.06 9.58 18.19
C PRO A 585 1.62 8.16 18.38
N VAL A 586 2.05 7.88 19.61
CA VAL A 586 2.56 6.58 20.05
C VAL A 586 1.46 5.91 20.88
N GLU A 587 1.16 4.64 20.63
CA GLU A 587 0.08 3.92 21.34
C GLU A 587 0.38 3.70 22.83
N GLU A 588 1.63 3.34 23.18
CA GLU A 588 2.09 3.10 24.56
C GLU A 588 3.34 3.94 24.87
N PRO A 589 3.21 5.28 25.03
CA PRO A 589 4.36 6.18 25.16
C PRO A 589 5.17 5.95 26.44
N GLU A 590 4.55 5.55 27.55
CA GLU A 590 5.25 5.25 28.80
C GLU A 590 6.16 4.02 28.64
N LYS A 591 5.62 2.94 28.05
CA LYS A 591 6.37 1.69 27.81
C LYS A 591 7.53 1.89 26.84
N MET A 592 7.30 2.68 25.78
CA MET A 592 8.35 3.05 24.84
C MET A 592 9.43 3.89 25.52
N THR A 593 9.04 4.86 26.36
CA THR A 593 9.97 5.68 27.14
C THR A 593 10.80 4.80 28.10
N GLN A 594 10.18 3.88 28.82
CA GLN A 594 10.89 2.94 29.70
C GLN A 594 11.89 2.09 28.92
N THR A 595 11.46 1.53 27.78
CA THR A 595 12.33 0.73 26.90
C THR A 595 13.56 1.53 26.43
N ILE A 596 13.36 2.81 26.10
CA ILE A 596 14.44 3.72 25.71
C ILE A 596 15.42 3.93 26.86
N VAL A 597 14.92 4.27 28.05
CA VAL A 597 15.78 4.55 29.21
C VAL A 597 16.58 3.32 29.60
N GLU A 598 15.94 2.14 29.66
CA GLU A 598 16.61 0.88 29.97
C GLU A 598 17.71 0.53 28.95
N ALA A 599 17.47 0.75 27.65
CA ALA A 599 18.48 0.48 26.62
C ALA A 599 19.67 1.45 26.69
N VAL A 600 19.41 2.73 26.95
CA VAL A 600 20.45 3.76 27.11
C VAL A 600 21.28 3.48 28.36
N GLU A 601 20.65 3.11 29.47
CA GLU A 601 21.32 2.71 30.71
C GLU A 601 22.18 1.46 30.51
N GLN A 602 21.61 0.39 29.89
CA GLN A 602 22.31 -0.86 29.65
C GLN A 602 23.54 -0.70 28.74
N THR A 603 23.49 0.24 27.80
CA THR A 603 24.63 0.55 26.91
C THR A 603 25.62 1.53 27.53
N GLY A 604 25.36 2.04 28.75
CA GLY A 604 26.21 2.99 29.46
C GLY A 604 26.27 4.36 28.80
N GLN A 605 25.22 4.77 28.09
CA GLN A 605 25.20 5.99 27.30
C GLN A 605 24.36 7.09 27.94
N ARG A 606 24.60 8.33 27.51
CA ARG A 606 23.71 9.45 27.79
C ARG A 606 22.69 9.60 26.66
N GLY A 607 21.46 9.96 27.00
CA GLY A 607 20.35 10.08 26.05
C GLY A 607 19.67 11.44 26.10
N ILE A 608 19.29 11.96 24.94
CA ILE A 608 18.33 13.06 24.83
C ILE A 608 17.03 12.47 24.30
N ILE A 609 15.94 12.63 25.03
CA ILE A 609 14.60 12.23 24.59
C ILE A 609 13.83 13.48 24.20
N ASN A 610 13.48 13.60 22.93
CA ASN A 610 12.55 14.63 22.47
C ASN A 610 11.12 14.21 22.81
N LYS A 611 10.43 14.98 23.68
CA LYS A 611 9.08 14.66 24.13
C LYS A 611 8.08 14.60 22.97
N GLY A 612 8.25 15.49 21.99
CA GLY A 612 7.37 15.62 20.82
C GLY A 612 5.88 15.79 21.19
N TRP A 613 4.99 15.53 20.23
CA TRP A 613 3.54 15.42 20.47
C TRP A 613 3.13 14.02 21.00
N GLY A 614 4.02 13.03 20.88
CA GLY A 614 3.74 11.64 21.23
C GLY A 614 3.76 11.32 22.73
N GLY A 615 4.02 12.30 23.59
CA GLY A 615 4.01 12.11 25.05
C GLY A 615 5.20 11.32 25.60
N LEU A 616 6.31 11.27 24.86
CA LEU A 616 7.53 10.60 25.34
C LEU A 616 8.16 11.38 26.49
N GLY A 617 8.88 10.66 27.36
CA GLY A 617 9.67 11.29 28.42
C GLY A 617 8.93 11.49 29.75
N ASN A 618 7.73 10.95 29.91
CA ASN A 618 7.08 10.85 31.23
C ASN A 618 7.78 9.75 32.05
N LEU A 619 8.78 10.16 32.84
CA LEU A 619 9.53 9.29 33.74
C LEU A 619 8.99 9.40 35.16
N ALA A 620 8.90 8.26 35.86
CA ALA A 620 8.51 8.23 37.27
C ALA A 620 9.53 8.97 38.16
N GLU A 621 10.81 8.87 37.82
CA GLU A 621 11.91 9.57 38.47
C GLU A 621 12.88 10.14 37.42
N PRO A 622 13.40 11.36 37.61
CA PRO A 622 14.47 11.89 36.78
C PRO A 622 15.70 10.97 36.79
N LYS A 623 16.36 10.84 35.63
CA LYS A 623 17.61 10.08 35.49
C LYS A 623 18.69 11.03 34.99
N ASP A 624 19.81 11.15 35.70
CA ASP A 624 20.87 12.13 35.36
C ASP A 624 21.47 11.92 33.95
N PHE A 625 21.46 10.68 33.45
CA PHE A 625 21.93 10.34 32.11
C PHE A 625 20.90 10.59 30.99
N ILE A 626 19.70 11.08 31.32
CA ILE A 626 18.64 11.42 30.36
C ILE A 626 18.30 12.90 30.46
N TYR A 627 18.37 13.61 29.32
CA TYR A 627 17.82 14.94 29.19
C TYR A 627 16.51 14.91 28.41
N LEU A 628 15.46 15.49 29.00
CA LEU A 628 14.17 15.64 28.32
C LEU A 628 14.16 16.96 27.55
N LEU A 629 14.11 16.86 26.24
CA LEU A 629 14.15 18.00 25.33
C LEU A 629 12.75 18.30 24.80
N ASP A 630 12.43 19.58 24.72
CA ASP A 630 11.31 20.07 23.93
C ASP A 630 11.78 20.27 22.47
N ASN A 631 11.35 21.33 21.79
CA ASN A 631 11.77 21.58 20.41
C ASN A 631 13.17 22.23 20.35
N CYS A 632 14.06 21.66 19.53
CA CYS A 632 15.38 22.20 19.23
C CYS A 632 15.68 22.02 17.73
N PRO A 633 16.30 23.00 17.06
CA PRO A 633 16.79 22.83 15.69
C PRO A 633 17.78 21.66 15.58
N HIS A 634 17.51 20.74 14.65
CA HIS A 634 18.33 19.53 14.48
C HIS A 634 19.71 19.81 13.89
N ASP A 635 19.84 20.85 13.07
CA ASP A 635 21.10 21.35 12.52
C ASP A 635 22.08 21.82 13.61
N TRP A 636 21.58 22.31 14.75
CA TRP A 636 22.40 22.57 15.93
C TRP A 636 22.56 21.32 16.81
N LEU A 637 21.45 20.65 17.14
CA LEU A 637 21.43 19.58 18.15
C LEU A 637 22.26 18.37 17.73
N PHE A 638 22.12 17.91 16.48
CA PHE A 638 22.75 16.66 16.05
C PHE A 638 24.27 16.78 15.98
N LEU A 639 24.83 17.97 15.81
CA LEU A 639 26.27 18.22 15.94
C LEU A 639 26.79 17.92 17.36
N GLN A 640 25.92 18.01 18.36
CA GLN A 640 26.21 17.68 19.75
C GLN A 640 25.98 16.20 20.07
N CYS A 641 25.34 15.45 19.18
CA CYS A 641 25.04 14.04 19.36
C CYS A 641 26.13 13.14 18.77
N LYS A 642 26.23 11.92 19.31
CA LYS A 642 27.09 10.88 18.73
C LYS A 642 26.36 9.98 17.74
N ALA A 643 25.05 9.79 17.94
CA ALA A 643 24.16 8.94 17.14
C ALA A 643 22.71 9.40 17.32
N VAL A 644 21.84 8.99 16.40
CA VAL A 644 20.45 9.46 16.32
C VAL A 644 19.50 8.27 16.13
N VAL A 645 18.43 8.21 16.92
CA VAL A 645 17.32 7.26 16.77
C VAL A 645 16.06 8.05 16.46
N HIS A 646 15.41 7.77 15.34
CA HIS A 646 14.21 8.51 14.95
C HIS A 646 13.25 7.70 14.08
N HIS A 647 12.07 8.27 13.81
CA HIS A 647 11.01 7.60 13.06
C HIS A 647 11.35 7.35 11.59
N GLY A 648 12.24 8.14 10.98
CA GLY A 648 12.68 7.95 9.60
C GLY A 648 12.12 8.96 8.61
N GLY A 649 11.56 10.09 9.05
CA GLY A 649 11.14 11.15 8.13
C GLY A 649 12.33 11.75 7.37
N ALA A 650 12.16 12.00 6.07
CA ALA A 650 13.22 12.44 5.16
C ALA A 650 14.12 13.56 5.73
N GLY A 651 13.52 14.62 6.28
CA GLY A 651 14.26 15.75 6.82
C GLY A 651 15.09 15.43 8.08
N THR A 652 14.60 14.56 8.96
CA THR A 652 15.36 14.13 10.16
C THR A 652 16.49 13.20 9.76
N THR A 653 16.24 12.28 8.81
CA THR A 653 17.26 11.42 8.22
C THR A 653 18.38 12.28 7.60
N ALA A 654 18.01 13.27 6.79
CA ALA A 654 18.96 14.20 6.17
C ALA A 654 19.81 14.95 7.19
N ALA A 655 19.18 15.49 8.24
CA ALA A 655 19.89 16.23 9.29
C ALA A 655 20.87 15.34 10.07
N GLY A 656 20.46 14.11 10.40
CA GLY A 656 21.31 13.14 11.11
C GLY A 656 22.55 12.76 10.29
N LEU A 657 22.35 12.47 9.01
CA LEU A 657 23.44 12.13 8.09
C LEU A 657 24.36 13.32 7.83
N LYS A 658 23.83 14.53 7.64
CA LYS A 658 24.63 15.76 7.50
C LYS A 658 25.50 16.03 8.73
N ALA A 659 24.99 15.74 9.93
CA ALA A 659 25.76 15.85 11.18
C ALA A 659 26.76 14.69 11.41
N ALA A 660 26.97 13.83 10.41
CA ALA A 660 27.80 12.64 10.48
C ALA A 660 27.37 11.68 11.61
N CYS A 661 26.09 11.64 11.98
CA CYS A 661 25.59 10.74 13.00
C CYS A 661 25.20 9.38 12.39
N PRO A 662 25.76 8.27 12.90
CA PRO A 662 25.12 6.96 12.75
C PRO A 662 23.65 7.02 13.17
N THR A 663 22.78 6.44 12.36
CA THR A 663 21.33 6.66 12.45
C THR A 663 20.57 5.34 12.51
N THR A 664 19.71 5.17 13.51
CA THR A 664 18.74 4.07 13.58
C THR A 664 17.34 4.59 13.27
N ILE A 665 16.63 3.87 12.40
CA ILE A 665 15.27 4.22 11.99
C ILE A 665 14.26 3.26 12.60
N VAL A 666 13.25 3.81 13.26
CA VAL A 666 12.10 3.10 13.85
C VAL A 666 10.84 3.48 13.07
N PRO A 667 10.52 2.83 11.93
CA PRO A 667 9.45 3.28 11.07
C PRO A 667 8.06 2.94 11.64
N PHE A 668 7.16 3.90 11.50
CA PHE A 668 5.73 3.81 11.82
C PHE A 668 4.90 3.58 10.55
N PHE A 669 5.09 4.40 9.51
CA PHE A 669 4.35 4.32 8.23
C PHE A 669 5.02 5.16 7.13
N GLY A 670 4.45 5.17 5.93
CA GLY A 670 4.83 6.09 4.87
C GLY A 670 6.18 5.76 4.24
N ASP A 671 7.01 6.78 4.05
CA ASP A 671 8.37 6.71 3.50
C ASP A 671 9.43 6.23 4.50
N GLN A 672 9.08 6.14 5.78
CA GLN A 672 10.02 5.83 6.85
C GLN A 672 10.73 4.46 6.68
N PRO A 673 10.05 3.37 6.25
CA PRO A 673 10.74 2.11 5.97
C PRO A 673 11.77 2.25 4.84
N PHE A 674 11.44 2.99 3.78
CA PHE A 674 12.35 3.24 2.67
C PHE A 674 13.62 3.93 3.17
N TRP A 675 13.52 4.98 3.97
CA TRP A 675 14.70 5.64 4.54
C TRP A 675 15.52 4.73 5.46
N GLY A 676 14.84 3.90 6.26
CA GLY A 676 15.46 2.86 7.07
C GLY A 676 16.32 1.92 6.25
N GLU A 677 15.78 1.43 5.14
CA GLU A 677 16.50 0.58 4.20
C GLU A 677 17.66 1.30 3.52
N ARG A 678 17.50 2.58 3.11
CA ARG A 678 18.59 3.36 2.48
C ARG A 678 19.75 3.63 3.44
N VAL A 679 19.44 3.99 4.69
CA VAL A 679 20.43 4.18 5.76
C VAL A 679 21.18 2.87 6.04
N HIS A 680 20.45 1.75 6.13
CA HIS A 680 21.07 0.44 6.33
C HIS A 680 21.94 0.01 5.15
N ALA A 681 21.45 0.17 3.92
CA ALA A 681 22.16 -0.20 2.70
C ALA A 681 23.47 0.58 2.52
N ARG A 682 23.53 1.83 3.00
CA ARG A 682 24.77 2.63 3.06
C ARG A 682 25.68 2.28 4.24
N GLY A 683 25.26 1.39 5.12
CA GLY A 683 26.04 0.96 6.29
C GLY A 683 26.22 2.04 7.36
N VAL A 684 25.45 3.13 7.31
CA VAL A 684 25.47 4.25 8.27
C VAL A 684 24.43 4.07 9.39
N GLY A 685 23.78 2.91 9.41
CA GLY A 685 22.83 2.50 10.45
C GLY A 685 22.52 1.00 10.38
N PRO A 686 21.92 0.44 11.45
CA PRO A 686 21.46 -0.94 11.47
C PRO A 686 20.19 -1.11 10.61
N PRO A 687 19.73 -2.35 10.38
CA PRO A 687 18.40 -2.58 9.80
C PRO A 687 17.32 -1.81 10.56
N PRO A 688 16.28 -1.27 9.87
CA PRO A 688 15.21 -0.55 10.55
C PRO A 688 14.47 -1.45 11.54
N ILE A 689 13.98 -0.86 12.63
CA ILE A 689 13.22 -1.55 13.69
C ILE A 689 11.75 -1.15 13.55
N PRO A 690 10.90 -1.91 12.84
CA PRO A 690 9.48 -1.58 12.76
C PRO A 690 8.89 -1.34 14.14
N VAL A 691 8.04 -0.32 14.30
CA VAL A 691 7.54 0.07 15.62
C VAL A 691 6.88 -1.08 16.40
N GLY A 692 6.21 -2.01 15.70
CA GLY A 692 5.61 -3.20 16.32
C GLY A 692 6.61 -4.24 16.85
N GLU A 693 7.88 -4.12 16.48
CA GLU A 693 8.99 -4.97 16.93
C GLU A 693 9.95 -4.22 17.87
N PHE A 694 9.62 -2.97 18.20
CA PHE A 694 10.44 -2.14 19.06
C PHE A 694 10.55 -2.75 20.46
N SER A 695 11.78 -3.05 20.87
CA SER A 695 12.07 -3.72 22.13
C SER A 695 13.44 -3.31 22.64
N ARG A 696 13.67 -3.52 23.94
CA ARG A 696 14.94 -3.19 24.59
C ARG A 696 16.12 -3.85 23.88
N THR A 697 16.03 -5.15 23.61
CA THR A 697 17.09 -5.92 22.96
C THR A 697 17.44 -5.33 21.58
N LYS A 698 16.45 -5.09 20.73
CA LYS A 698 16.70 -4.51 19.39
C LYS A 698 17.31 -3.11 19.47
N LEU A 699 16.87 -2.29 20.42
CA LEU A 699 17.43 -0.95 20.60
C LEU A 699 18.87 -0.99 21.13
N VAL A 700 19.18 -1.89 22.06
CA VAL A 700 20.55 -2.12 22.54
C VAL A 700 21.46 -2.55 21.39
N ASP A 701 21.03 -3.53 20.58
CA ASP A 701 21.79 -4.00 19.43
C ASP A 701 22.03 -2.88 18.41
N ALA A 702 21.00 -2.06 18.14
CA ALA A 702 21.11 -0.92 17.25
C ALA A 702 22.04 0.18 17.79
N ILE A 703 22.00 0.47 19.09
CA ILE A 703 22.93 1.39 19.73
C ILE A 703 24.36 0.86 19.60
N ASN A 704 24.61 -0.40 19.94
CA ASN A 704 25.94 -1.00 19.84
C ASN A 704 26.47 -0.97 18.40
N PHE A 705 25.61 -1.26 17.41
CA PHE A 705 25.97 -1.12 15.99
C PHE A 705 26.38 0.32 15.66
N MET A 706 25.57 1.31 16.04
CA MET A 706 25.89 2.73 15.79
C MET A 706 27.17 3.22 16.47
N LEU A 707 27.59 2.56 17.56
CA LEU A 707 28.82 2.88 18.27
C LEU A 707 30.07 2.19 17.72
N ASP A 708 29.92 1.28 16.76
CA ASP A 708 31.07 0.72 16.03
C ASP A 708 31.81 1.86 15.31
N PRO A 709 33.13 2.04 15.55
CA PRO A 709 33.94 3.04 14.87
C PRO A 709 33.82 3.00 13.34
N LYS A 710 33.67 1.82 12.73
CA LYS A 710 33.52 1.68 11.28
C LYS A 710 32.21 2.27 10.76
N VAL A 711 31.14 2.19 11.57
CA VAL A 711 29.85 2.82 11.23
C VAL A 711 29.98 4.33 11.32
N LYS A 712 30.70 4.84 12.32
CA LYS A 712 31.00 6.26 12.46
C LYS A 712 31.86 6.79 11.31
N GLU A 713 32.88 6.06 10.88
CA GLU A 713 33.72 6.41 9.72
C GLU A 713 32.86 6.55 8.46
N ARG A 714 32.01 5.56 8.15
CA ARG A 714 31.09 5.64 7.00
C ARG A 714 30.13 6.83 7.09
N ALA A 715 29.62 7.14 8.28
CA ALA A 715 28.74 8.29 8.48
C ALA A 715 29.49 9.62 8.24
N VAL A 716 30.76 9.71 8.64
CA VAL A 716 31.63 10.86 8.36
C VAL A 716 31.93 10.98 6.86
N ASP A 717 32.22 9.88 6.18
CA ASP A 717 32.51 9.89 4.75
C ASP A 717 31.30 10.30 3.91
N LEU A 718 30.10 9.81 4.27
CA LEU A 718 28.85 10.24 3.65
C LEU A 718 28.58 11.73 3.92
N ALA A 719 28.79 12.21 5.15
CA ALA A 719 28.59 13.62 5.47
C ALA A 719 29.55 14.54 4.69
N LYS A 720 30.81 14.13 4.52
CA LYS A 720 31.79 14.85 3.68
C LYS A 720 31.38 14.85 2.21
N ALA A 721 30.88 13.74 1.69
CA ALA A 721 30.37 13.68 0.32
C ALA A 721 29.18 14.63 0.12
N MET A 722 28.34 14.79 1.15
CA MET A 722 27.21 15.72 1.16
C MET A 722 27.60 17.18 1.42
N GLU A 723 28.83 17.49 1.82
CA GLU A 723 29.24 18.83 2.30
C GLU A 723 29.11 19.91 1.22
N ASN A 724 29.41 19.54 -0.04
CA ASN A 724 29.34 20.45 -1.18
C ASN A 724 27.97 20.43 -1.89
N GLU A 725 26.99 19.69 -1.38
CA GLU A 725 25.63 19.67 -1.94
C GLU A 725 24.84 20.90 -1.49
N ASP A 726 24.39 21.71 -2.45
CA ASP A 726 23.37 22.74 -2.22
C ASP A 726 22.07 22.32 -2.90
N GLY A 727 21.23 21.56 -2.19
CA GLY A 727 19.99 21.04 -2.73
C GLY A 727 18.99 22.12 -3.13
N ALA A 728 18.99 23.28 -2.46
CA ALA A 728 18.11 24.39 -2.83
C ALA A 728 18.53 24.99 -4.18
N THR A 729 19.83 25.19 -4.39
CA THR A 729 20.37 25.59 -5.70
C THR A 729 20.15 24.52 -6.76
N GLY A 730 20.38 23.25 -6.42
CA GLY A 730 20.12 22.12 -7.32
C GLY A 730 18.66 22.07 -7.78
N ALA A 731 17.71 22.26 -6.86
CA ALA A 731 16.29 22.32 -7.18
C ALA A 731 15.95 23.52 -8.08
N VAL A 732 16.48 24.70 -7.82
CA VAL A 732 16.26 25.88 -8.67
C VAL A 732 16.87 25.70 -10.06
N LYS A 733 18.08 25.15 -10.16
CA LYS A 733 18.71 24.80 -11.45
C LYS A 733 17.88 23.77 -12.23
N ALA A 734 17.41 22.72 -11.56
CA ALA A 734 16.53 21.73 -12.18
C ALA A 734 15.20 22.36 -12.62
N PHE A 735 14.64 23.26 -11.82
CA PHE A 735 13.44 24.01 -12.18
C PHE A 735 13.64 24.83 -13.46
N PHE A 736 14.72 25.61 -13.52
CA PHE A 736 15.08 26.41 -14.69
C PHE A 736 15.36 25.56 -15.94
N LYS A 737 16.10 24.45 -15.79
CA LYS A 737 16.38 23.48 -16.86
C LYS A 737 15.12 22.98 -17.55
N HIS A 738 14.03 22.79 -16.81
CA HIS A 738 12.77 22.25 -17.34
C HIS A 738 11.71 23.32 -17.64
N LEU A 739 12.04 24.62 -17.52
CA LEU A 739 11.16 25.66 -18.03
C LEU A 739 11.12 25.59 -19.57
N PRO A 740 9.94 25.70 -20.19
CA PRO A 740 9.83 25.70 -21.64
C PRO A 740 10.60 26.90 -22.22
N PRO A 741 11.41 26.70 -23.27
CA PRO A 741 12.13 27.80 -23.91
C PRO A 741 11.15 28.84 -24.42
N LYS A 742 11.46 30.12 -24.20
CA LYS A 742 10.65 31.24 -24.70
C LYS A 742 10.67 31.16 -26.23
N LYS A 743 9.49 31.01 -26.87
CA LYS A 743 9.40 31.24 -28.31
C LYS A 743 9.81 32.70 -28.56
N PRO A 744 10.69 32.99 -29.54
CA PRO A 744 10.97 34.37 -29.92
C PRO A 744 9.64 35.06 -30.24
N GLU A 745 9.47 36.28 -29.75
CA GLU A 745 8.29 37.09 -30.08
C GLU A 745 8.19 37.15 -31.61
N PRO A 746 6.99 36.93 -32.21
CA PRO A 746 6.84 37.12 -33.63
C PRO A 746 7.23 38.57 -33.94
N GLU A 747 8.15 38.77 -34.90
CA GLU A 747 8.54 40.10 -35.34
C GLU A 747 7.29 40.96 -35.57
N PRO A 748 7.29 42.23 -35.12
CA PRO A 748 6.15 43.10 -35.35
C PRO A 748 5.85 43.11 -36.84
N SER A 749 4.62 42.70 -37.18
CA SER A 749 4.15 42.69 -38.55
C SER A 749 4.42 44.08 -39.15
N PRO A 750 5.05 44.19 -40.34
CA PRO A 750 5.30 45.49 -40.93
C PRO A 750 3.98 46.26 -41.00
N ALA A 751 3.99 47.49 -40.50
CA ALA A 751 2.82 48.36 -40.47
C ALA A 751 2.14 48.35 -41.85
N PRO A 752 0.79 48.26 -41.91
CA PRO A 752 0.10 48.18 -43.18
C PRO A 752 0.41 49.44 -43.99
N SER A 753 1.13 49.26 -45.10
CA SER A 753 1.37 50.32 -46.07
C SER A 753 0.02 50.81 -46.57
N SER A 754 -0.28 52.08 -46.31
CA SER A 754 -1.46 52.76 -46.83
C SER A 754 -1.38 52.88 -48.35
N PHE A 755 -1.88 51.87 -49.07
CA PHE A 755 -2.25 52.02 -50.46
C PHE A 755 -3.75 51.85 -50.60
N SER A 756 -4.40 53.00 -50.77
CA SER A 756 -5.81 53.19 -51.08
C SER A 756 -6.19 52.40 -52.33
N CYS A 757 -7.14 51.47 -52.21
CA CYS A 757 -7.81 50.85 -53.36
C CYS A 757 -9.28 51.24 -53.33
N TYR A 758 -9.59 52.35 -54.00
CA TYR A 758 -10.96 52.66 -54.41
C TYR A 758 -11.44 51.58 -55.39
N ARG A 759 -12.39 50.72 -54.97
CA ARG A 759 -13.24 49.99 -55.91
C ARG A 759 -14.70 50.40 -55.75
N LYS A 760 -15.14 51.09 -56.81
CA LYS A 760 -16.49 51.55 -57.12
C LYS A 760 -17.52 50.43 -56.96
N CYS A 761 -18.62 50.75 -56.28
CA CYS A 761 -19.89 50.08 -56.44
C CYS A 761 -20.48 50.40 -57.82
N PHE A 762 -20.84 49.37 -58.58
CA PHE A 762 -21.88 49.43 -59.61
C PHE A 762 -22.75 48.17 -59.44
N GLY A 763 -24.05 48.39 -59.19
CA GLY A 763 -25.11 47.39 -59.43
C GLY A 763 -25.27 47.13 -60.94
N CYS A 764 -26.19 46.31 -61.44
CA CYS A 764 -27.41 45.68 -60.95
C CYS A 764 -27.70 44.47 -61.87
N ALA A 765 -28.39 43.46 -61.36
CA ALA A 765 -29.57 42.79 -61.95
C ALA A 765 -30.13 41.79 -60.95
#